data_AF-A0A832FJ35-F1
#
_entry.id   AF-A0A832FJ35-F1
#
_cell.length_a   1.000
_cell.length_b   1.000
_cell.length_c   1.000
_cell.angle_alpha   90.00
_cell.angle_beta   90.00
_cell.angle_gamma   90.00
#
_symmetry.space_group_name_H-M   'P 1'
#
loop_
_entity.id
_entity.type
_entity.pdbx_description
1 polymer ?
#
loop_
_entity_poly.entity_id
_entity_poly.type
_entity_poly.pdbx_seq_one_letter_code
_entity_poly.pdbx_strand_id
1 'polypeptide(L)'
;MYQVKKRVGKYIFISPAVMFCILVFSLSILTHFLFPSSIRAAGELIPIKDPLLIATSIQPINLSGIRSIDISKIGLAATTFGTLQPLQPVPLILDEKVLPDQLKFIQSFGFQVISPPDSRDFRLESQLKVVNLAQIVANGQEYQKISLVGREGFLTGEEGQAGLPGFIKNVAIPIGAEMKVTVNEGEPKIITGVRVWPIQPSPEDQFIKVEQSFETTPAFIDKVNYRLNKFLPESLINIRYDMLRGCRVAVIQVTTARYNPALRELRLYPNLTLDINFEGGEDSYIPEETRSIYFEDTYNQVLVNSTKVGLLTQAQIFEKWGGLIYLRCDLLIITPNQFSSQAESLAAWKREKGFITWVKTLDDIQRAQGGTTASDIRKYIKNIYNHNRLSYVLLFGDVDYIPTHYQTPSGAAPQAPGDLYYADMDDGAGQYFPDLAVGRLPVNSTTEAERLVNRIIAYEKTPPTDSGFYRRIILGAYFQDSGADGRDDRNYVQTIQELYNFFTGKGYTVQREYVATSGSNPQYYQDGSAIPADLKKPGFPWDGSAADIVAGLNAGAILLAHRDHASRSGWSHPSFTTSDLASLNTGSLSPVIFSINCQSGWFDHETDSDSSTTTESFAEQILTRDGGAVAVIAATRNSPTYPNDDLIRGLIEYIWPDFYLTPSGSARSKRLGDVLNAAKFYVNDHWDSSSAQREFELYQCLGDPTMEVWTKNPHPTIVIPWTKLYKEITYIKLPNPPDPVKTGQYVIPTGEDNVLVSLIRDGEIVGQALSQNGQAVIDVDESVGDLSSLQIAYRLPSGYTNVIRGEEEPEQPTGGECRCDEDNQGIIDLGDAAGKPGSEVIIPVRIQGALNKVESFGFDVVYDPDALSYINDGLLDDEKGPLSQSLDFFSVNDLGGRIHIGGFDSSLDSGSILQGSTGVLVFLKFKIVSEQEDCQYPLRLEALVDDIKGWPASGGCVRSLPACNGDLNGDGIITPADALIAFRCYMQTGPCSPCCDVTGDGVVSPSDALCIFRKYLALPSCLD
;
A
#
# COMPACT_ATOMS: atom_id res chain seq x y z
N MET A 1 -13.47 -32.46 13.20
CA MET A 1 -14.42 -33.53 13.59
C MET A 1 -14.95 -34.22 12.34
N TYR A 2 -14.83 -35.54 12.29
CA TYR A 2 -15.05 -36.44 11.15
C TYR A 2 -16.37 -37.22 11.37
N GLN A 3 -17.07 -37.61 10.28
CA GLN A 3 -18.03 -38.74 10.14
C GLN A 3 -19.57 -38.54 10.40
N VAL A 4 -20.42 -38.69 9.36
CA VAL A 4 -21.24 -39.90 9.00
C VAL A 4 -22.44 -39.54 8.08
N LYS A 5 -22.62 -40.35 7.02
CA LYS A 5 -23.67 -40.33 5.96
C LYS A 5 -24.96 -41.14 6.30
N LYS A 6 -26.01 -40.93 5.45
CA LYS A 6 -27.13 -41.84 4.98
C LYS A 6 -28.45 -41.85 5.80
N ARG A 7 -29.68 -41.98 5.25
CA ARG A 7 -30.30 -42.06 3.88
C ARG A 7 -31.86 -42.18 4.00
N VAL A 8 -32.60 -41.86 2.92
CA VAL A 8 -34.01 -42.19 2.52
C VAL A 8 -35.14 -41.41 3.23
N GLY A 9 -36.16 -40.80 2.60
CA GLY A 9 -36.62 -40.65 1.21
C GLY A 9 -38.17 -40.55 1.17
N LYS A 10 -38.75 -39.56 0.47
CA LYS A 10 -40.08 -39.62 -0.21
C LYS A 10 -40.41 -38.30 -0.95
N TYR A 11 -40.88 -38.46 -2.18
CA TYR A 11 -41.30 -37.44 -3.15
C TYR A 11 -42.71 -36.91 -2.87
N ILE A 12 -42.94 -35.59 -3.00
CA ILE A 12 -44.17 -34.98 -3.54
C ILE A 12 -43.78 -33.72 -4.35
N PHE A 13 -44.18 -33.67 -5.62
CA PHE A 13 -44.09 -32.53 -6.53
C PHE A 13 -45.24 -31.54 -6.26
N ILE A 14 -44.95 -30.25 -6.06
CA ILE A 14 -45.91 -29.13 -6.29
C ILE A 14 -45.16 -27.92 -6.90
N SER A 15 -45.80 -27.33 -7.92
CA SER A 15 -45.50 -26.21 -8.82
C SER A 15 -44.81 -24.94 -8.27
N PRO A 16 -44.03 -24.19 -9.08
CA PRO A 16 -43.39 -22.92 -8.71
C PRO A 16 -44.39 -21.76 -8.74
N ALA A 17 -45.08 -21.55 -7.63
CA ALA A 17 -45.65 -20.27 -7.27
C ALA A 17 -45.57 -20.17 -5.75
N VAL A 18 -45.21 -19.00 -5.23
CA VAL A 18 -44.95 -18.68 -3.80
C VAL A 18 -43.50 -18.88 -3.35
N MET A 19 -42.61 -17.99 -3.82
CA MET A 19 -41.46 -17.54 -3.05
C MET A 19 -41.04 -16.12 -3.48
N PHE A 20 -41.97 -15.18 -3.36
CA PHE A 20 -41.68 -13.75 -3.42
C PHE A 20 -42.71 -13.00 -2.57
N CYS A 21 -42.51 -13.02 -1.25
CA CYS A 21 -43.04 -12.07 -0.27
C CYS A 21 -42.57 -12.53 1.13
N ILE A 22 -41.58 -11.84 1.70
CA ILE A 22 -41.35 -11.55 3.14
C ILE A 22 -39.88 -11.11 3.28
N LEU A 23 -39.64 -9.80 3.45
CA LEU A 23 -38.82 -9.20 4.53
C LEU A 23 -38.50 -7.73 4.22
N VAL A 24 -39.30 -6.84 4.82
CA VAL A 24 -38.96 -5.45 5.12
C VAL A 24 -39.24 -5.26 6.62
N PHE A 25 -38.39 -4.47 7.28
CA PHE A 25 -38.38 -4.01 8.69
C PHE A 25 -37.91 -5.05 9.72
N SER A 26 -36.95 -4.78 10.61
CA SER A 26 -36.49 -3.55 11.30
C SER A 26 -35.12 -3.86 11.99
N LEU A 27 -34.27 -2.96 12.52
CA LEU A 27 -34.50 -1.88 13.48
C LEU A 27 -33.16 -1.12 13.68
N SER A 28 -33.17 0.22 13.68
CA SER A 28 -32.05 1.07 14.14
C SER A 28 -32.62 2.14 15.05
N ILE A 29 -32.34 2.09 16.36
CA ILE A 29 -32.49 3.22 17.29
C ILE A 29 -31.42 3.08 18.39
N LEU A 30 -30.56 4.09 18.53
CA LEU A 30 -30.19 4.63 19.83
C LEU A 30 -29.73 6.07 19.66
N THR A 31 -30.52 7.04 20.13
CA THR A 31 -30.03 8.13 20.99
C THR A 31 -31.16 9.09 21.43
N HIS A 32 -31.14 9.35 22.74
CA HIS A 32 -31.63 10.52 23.50
C HIS A 32 -33.12 10.66 23.88
N PHE A 33 -33.36 10.46 25.19
CA PHE A 33 -34.51 10.87 25.98
C PHE A 33 -34.09 12.00 26.92
N LEU A 34 -34.74 13.16 26.85
CA LEU A 34 -35.04 14.05 27.99
C LEU A 34 -36.33 14.84 27.68
N PHE A 35 -37.37 14.62 28.50
CA PHE A 35 -38.61 15.41 28.63
C PHE A 35 -38.37 16.57 29.65
N PRO A 36 -39.30 17.52 29.96
CA PRO A 36 -40.75 17.55 29.68
C PRO A 36 -41.43 18.92 29.32
N SER A 37 -42.72 18.79 28.95
CA SER A 37 -43.90 19.64 29.28
C SER A 37 -44.16 21.01 28.62
N SER A 38 -45.25 21.13 27.83
CA SER A 38 -46.57 21.66 28.27
C SER A 38 -47.57 22.03 27.14
N ILE A 39 -48.75 21.37 27.16
CA ILE A 39 -50.15 21.83 26.97
C ILE A 39 -50.42 23.18 26.26
N ARG A 40 -51.15 23.21 25.11
CA ARG A 40 -52.62 23.49 24.92
C ARG A 40 -52.98 23.92 23.47
N ALA A 41 -54.06 23.32 22.95
CA ALA A 41 -55.16 23.82 22.06
C ALA A 41 -54.88 24.95 21.03
N ALA A 42 -55.43 25.00 19.81
CA ALA A 42 -56.56 24.38 19.10
C ALA A 42 -56.21 24.51 17.58
N GLY A 43 -56.55 23.58 16.68
CA GLY A 43 -57.90 23.28 16.24
C GLY A 43 -58.24 24.08 14.97
N GLU A 44 -57.86 23.56 13.79
CA GLU A 44 -58.73 23.55 12.59
C GLU A 44 -58.19 22.60 11.51
N LEU A 45 -59.13 22.03 10.76
CA LEU A 45 -59.10 20.72 10.12
C LEU A 45 -58.90 20.79 8.59
N ILE A 46 -57.93 19.98 8.09
CA ILE A 46 -58.01 18.94 7.02
C ILE A 46 -58.37 19.40 5.56
N PRO A 47 -57.93 18.72 4.46
CA PRO A 47 -56.58 18.39 3.97
C PRO A 47 -56.40 18.66 2.44
N ILE A 48 -55.16 18.54 1.97
CA ILE A 48 -54.86 18.10 0.60
C ILE A 48 -54.85 16.56 0.58
N LYS A 49 -55.60 15.95 -0.34
CA LYS A 49 -55.53 14.53 -0.72
C LYS A 49 -55.11 14.43 -2.19
N ASP A 50 -53.91 13.90 -2.41
CA ASP A 50 -53.59 13.03 -3.56
C ASP A 50 -54.23 11.63 -3.33
N PRO A 51 -54.25 10.63 -4.26
CA PRO A 51 -53.52 10.52 -5.54
C PRO A 51 -54.29 9.85 -6.74
N LEU A 52 -53.66 9.94 -7.93
CA LEU A 52 -53.54 8.99 -9.07
C LEU A 52 -54.75 8.35 -9.81
N LEU A 53 -54.51 8.27 -11.15
CA LEU A 53 -54.74 7.14 -12.09
C LEU A 53 -56.08 7.03 -12.88
N ILE A 54 -56.02 7.28 -14.21
CA ILE A 54 -56.07 6.27 -15.30
C ILE A 54 -56.28 6.94 -16.67
N ALA A 55 -55.56 6.40 -17.66
CA ALA A 55 -55.51 6.76 -19.08
C ALA A 55 -56.84 6.64 -19.85
N THR A 56 -57.00 7.39 -20.95
CA THR A 56 -57.16 6.85 -22.33
C THR A 56 -57.40 7.92 -23.41
N SER A 57 -56.82 7.66 -24.59
CA SER A 57 -57.13 8.17 -25.94
C SER A 57 -56.56 9.53 -26.39
N ILE A 58 -55.63 9.45 -27.35
CA ILE A 58 -55.23 10.55 -28.24
C ILE A 58 -55.74 10.21 -29.64
N GLN A 59 -56.47 11.12 -30.27
CA GLN A 59 -56.72 11.18 -31.71
C GLN A 59 -55.73 12.17 -32.34
N PRO A 60 -55.18 11.91 -33.54
CA PRO A 60 -54.22 12.81 -34.18
C PRO A 60 -54.92 13.92 -34.99
N ILE A 61 -54.50 15.17 -34.81
CA ILE A 61 -54.83 16.28 -35.74
C ILE A 61 -53.68 16.44 -36.74
N ASN A 62 -54.06 16.41 -38.02
CA ASN A 62 -53.21 16.58 -39.19
C ASN A 62 -53.14 18.07 -39.55
N LEU A 63 -51.94 18.63 -39.73
CA LEU A 63 -51.75 19.94 -40.36
C LEU A 63 -50.74 19.81 -41.50
N SER A 64 -51.30 19.68 -42.70
CA SER A 64 -50.63 19.95 -43.96
C SER A 64 -51.12 21.30 -44.50
N GLY A 65 -50.18 22.17 -44.84
CA GLY A 65 -50.42 23.35 -45.69
C GLY A 65 -50.26 24.71 -45.01
N ILE A 66 -49.14 25.37 -45.29
CA ILE A 66 -49.08 26.76 -45.82
C ILE A 66 -47.72 26.92 -46.50
N ARG A 67 -47.77 27.40 -47.75
CA ARG A 67 -46.64 27.66 -48.65
C ARG A 67 -46.26 29.15 -48.58
N SER A 68 -44.96 29.44 -48.64
CA SER A 68 -44.30 30.68 -49.10
C SER A 68 -44.77 32.04 -48.55
N ILE A 69 -43.85 32.80 -47.93
CA ILE A 69 -43.95 34.26 -47.80
C ILE A 69 -42.79 34.90 -48.55
N ASP A 70 -43.15 35.83 -49.45
CA ASP A 70 -42.32 36.61 -50.36
C ASP A 70 -41.84 37.91 -49.66
N ILE A 71 -40.52 38.16 -49.66
CA ILE A 71 -39.85 39.24 -48.92
C ILE A 71 -39.65 40.50 -49.79
N SER A 72 -40.34 40.62 -50.93
CA SER A 72 -40.16 41.75 -51.86
C SER A 72 -40.91 43.04 -51.51
N LYS A 73 -41.49 43.17 -50.31
CA LYS A 73 -42.22 44.39 -49.90
C LYS A 73 -41.95 44.76 -48.45
N ILE A 74 -40.98 45.66 -48.22
CA ILE A 74 -41.03 46.81 -47.29
C ILE A 74 -39.75 47.63 -47.55
N GLY A 75 -39.92 48.91 -47.89
CA GLY A 75 -38.84 49.83 -48.21
C GLY A 75 -38.65 50.96 -47.18
N LEU A 76 -37.39 51.41 -47.09
CA LEU A 76 -36.87 52.77 -46.87
C LEU A 76 -37.30 53.60 -45.62
N ALA A 77 -36.31 53.94 -44.78
CA ALA A 77 -35.79 55.32 -44.58
C ALA A 77 -34.52 55.34 -43.67
N ALA A 78 -33.62 56.28 -43.92
CA ALA A 78 -32.23 56.37 -43.46
C ALA A 78 -32.01 57.14 -42.13
N THR A 79 -30.90 56.89 -41.40
CA THR A 79 -29.79 57.85 -41.12
C THR A 79 -28.70 57.33 -40.14
N THR A 80 -27.42 57.53 -40.53
CA THR A 80 -26.17 57.79 -39.77
C THR A 80 -25.46 56.76 -38.85
N PHE A 81 -24.27 56.36 -39.31
CA PHE A 81 -22.97 56.01 -38.67
C PHE A 81 -22.90 55.16 -37.38
N GLY A 82 -22.43 53.92 -37.56
CA GLY A 82 -21.75 53.10 -36.56
C GLY A 82 -21.09 51.90 -37.26
N THR A 83 -19.77 51.75 -37.09
CA THR A 83 -18.92 50.69 -37.66
C THR A 83 -19.51 49.28 -37.47
N LEU A 84 -19.60 48.52 -38.57
CA LEU A 84 -20.01 47.12 -38.62
C LEU A 84 -19.07 46.27 -37.75
N GLN A 85 -19.59 45.70 -36.65
CA GLN A 85 -19.07 44.46 -36.09
C GLN A 85 -19.32 43.34 -37.10
N PRO A 86 -18.36 42.42 -37.35
CA PRO A 86 -18.69 41.17 -38.01
C PRO A 86 -19.71 40.43 -37.13
N LEU A 87 -20.81 40.00 -37.74
CA LEU A 87 -21.76 39.08 -37.13
C LEU A 87 -20.98 37.92 -36.53
N GLN A 88 -21.10 37.73 -35.22
CA GLN A 88 -20.63 36.51 -34.58
C GLN A 88 -21.27 35.32 -35.29
N PRO A 89 -20.52 34.24 -35.59
CA PRO A 89 -21.15 33.00 -35.94
C PRO A 89 -22.03 32.62 -34.75
N VAL A 90 -23.35 32.73 -34.92
CA VAL A 90 -24.29 32.07 -34.03
C VAL A 90 -23.90 30.60 -34.12
N PRO A 91 -23.43 29.96 -33.03
CA PRO A 91 -23.14 28.55 -33.06
C PRO A 91 -24.41 27.88 -33.55
N LEU A 92 -24.28 27.08 -34.60
CA LEU A 92 -25.33 26.20 -35.03
C LEU A 92 -25.50 25.22 -33.87
N ILE A 93 -26.36 25.57 -32.91
CA ILE A 93 -26.89 24.63 -31.94
C ILE A 93 -27.55 23.59 -32.84
N LEU A 94 -26.87 22.45 -32.98
CA LEU A 94 -27.46 21.25 -33.54
C LEU A 94 -28.60 20.93 -32.59
N ASP A 95 -29.78 21.43 -32.95
CA ASP A 95 -31.07 21.01 -32.44
C ASP A 95 -30.99 19.47 -32.39
N GLU A 96 -31.15 18.91 -31.19
CA GLU A 96 -31.27 17.46 -30.98
C GLU A 96 -32.50 16.97 -31.76
N LYS A 97 -32.38 16.84 -33.08
CA LYS A 97 -33.26 16.04 -33.89
C LYS A 97 -33.04 14.61 -33.46
N VAL A 98 -33.88 14.16 -32.54
CA VAL A 98 -34.32 12.78 -32.30
C VAL A 98 -33.40 11.78 -33.02
N LEU A 99 -32.26 11.48 -32.40
CA LEU A 99 -31.58 10.21 -32.67
C LEU A 99 -32.63 9.12 -32.40
N PRO A 100 -32.79 8.11 -33.28
CA PRO A 100 -33.71 7.01 -33.03
C PRO A 100 -33.48 6.47 -31.61
N ASP A 101 -34.56 6.12 -30.91
CA ASP A 101 -34.58 5.53 -29.55
C ASP A 101 -33.70 4.25 -29.39
N GLN A 102 -32.95 3.85 -30.42
CA GLN A 102 -31.97 2.77 -30.43
C GLN A 102 -30.55 3.18 -29.99
N LEU A 103 -30.27 4.47 -29.73
CA LEU A 103 -28.89 4.99 -29.62
C LEU A 103 -28.50 5.61 -28.28
N LYS A 104 -29.25 5.38 -27.19
CA LYS A 104 -28.79 5.70 -25.84
C LYS A 104 -29.12 4.53 -24.91
N PHE A 105 -28.17 4.19 -24.03
CA PHE A 105 -28.23 3.39 -22.78
C PHE A 105 -27.09 2.35 -22.70
N ILE A 106 -26.10 2.50 -21.79
CA ILE A 106 -25.63 1.49 -20.80
C ILE A 106 -24.34 1.96 -20.05
N GLN A 107 -24.19 1.46 -18.82
CA GLN A 107 -23.24 1.82 -17.76
C GLN A 107 -21.98 0.93 -17.61
N SER A 108 -21.68 -0.04 -18.51
CA SER A 108 -20.48 -0.90 -18.39
C SER A 108 -20.05 -1.60 -19.70
N PHE A 109 -18.77 -1.49 -20.08
CA PHE A 109 -18.04 -2.31 -21.07
C PHE A 109 -17.07 -3.21 -20.29
N GLY A 110 -17.00 -4.51 -20.60
CA GLY A 110 -16.05 -5.38 -19.90
C GLY A 110 -16.04 -6.83 -20.35
N PHE A 111 -15.45 -7.67 -19.51
CA PHE A 111 -15.16 -9.07 -19.78
C PHE A 111 -15.53 -9.95 -18.57
N GLN A 112 -15.98 -11.19 -18.80
CA GLN A 112 -16.22 -12.16 -17.72
C GLN A 112 -15.66 -13.54 -18.04
N VAL A 113 -14.95 -14.13 -17.07
CA VAL A 113 -14.61 -15.56 -17.09
C VAL A 113 -15.86 -16.36 -16.73
N ILE A 114 -16.31 -17.22 -17.63
CA ILE A 114 -17.54 -18.02 -17.48
C ILE A 114 -17.15 -19.49 -17.46
N SER A 115 -16.60 -19.97 -16.35
CA SER A 115 -16.03 -21.32 -16.29
C SER A 115 -16.33 -22.02 -14.98
N PRO A 116 -16.39 -23.37 -14.96
CA PRO A 116 -16.40 -24.13 -13.73
C PRO A 116 -15.15 -23.82 -12.87
N PRO A 117 -15.28 -23.78 -11.53
CA PRO A 117 -14.18 -23.42 -10.64
C PRO A 117 -12.99 -24.39 -10.70
N ASP A 118 -13.17 -25.60 -11.27
CA ASP A 118 -12.18 -26.69 -11.16
C ASP A 118 -11.55 -27.15 -12.49
N SER A 119 -11.93 -26.60 -13.65
CA SER A 119 -11.27 -26.93 -14.93
C SER A 119 -10.05 -26.05 -15.19
N ARG A 120 -9.02 -26.66 -15.81
CA ARG A 120 -7.85 -25.96 -16.35
C ARG A 120 -8.21 -25.11 -17.59
N ASP A 121 -9.19 -25.59 -18.35
CA ASP A 121 -9.79 -24.88 -19.48
C ASP A 121 -10.86 -23.89 -19.00
N PHE A 122 -11.03 -22.80 -19.74
CA PHE A 122 -11.94 -21.74 -19.34
C PHE A 122 -12.47 -20.96 -20.55
N ARG A 123 -13.67 -20.39 -20.38
CA ARG A 123 -14.34 -19.56 -21.38
C ARG A 123 -14.26 -18.10 -20.98
N LEU A 124 -13.91 -17.30 -21.98
CA LEU A 124 -13.99 -15.85 -21.97
C LEU A 124 -15.31 -15.43 -22.65
N GLU A 125 -16.12 -14.58 -22.03
CA GLU A 125 -17.24 -13.88 -22.69
C GLU A 125 -17.04 -12.36 -22.73
N SER A 126 -17.23 -11.77 -23.90
CA SER A 126 -17.33 -10.31 -24.07
C SER A 126 -18.62 -9.79 -23.45
N GLN A 127 -18.53 -8.71 -22.67
CA GLN A 127 -19.69 -7.94 -22.20
C GLN A 127 -19.83 -6.64 -23.00
N LEU A 128 -19.83 -6.73 -24.34
CA LEU A 128 -20.08 -5.59 -25.21
C LEU A 128 -21.58 -5.24 -25.17
N LYS A 129 -21.95 -4.37 -24.23
CA LYS A 129 -23.34 -3.97 -24.03
C LYS A 129 -23.74 -2.75 -24.87
N VAL A 130 -22.93 -1.67 -24.87
CA VAL A 130 -23.15 -0.48 -25.71
C VAL A 130 -21.86 0.21 -26.15
N VAL A 131 -21.96 0.80 -27.34
CA VAL A 131 -20.99 1.67 -27.98
C VAL A 131 -21.70 2.99 -28.28
N ASN A 132 -21.07 4.11 -27.93
CA ASN A 132 -21.58 5.41 -28.36
C ASN A 132 -21.00 5.75 -29.74
N LEU A 133 -21.87 6.08 -30.70
CA LEU A 133 -21.51 6.50 -32.04
C LEU A 133 -21.74 8.01 -32.17
N ALA A 134 -20.71 8.79 -31.87
CA ALA A 134 -20.75 10.24 -32.03
C ALA A 134 -20.57 10.60 -33.50
N GLN A 135 -21.43 11.48 -34.02
CA GLN A 135 -21.28 12.02 -35.36
C GLN A 135 -20.17 13.07 -35.40
N ILE A 136 -19.23 12.94 -36.32
CA ILE A 136 -18.16 13.90 -36.55
C ILE A 136 -18.13 14.25 -38.04
N VAL A 137 -18.03 15.54 -38.35
CA VAL A 137 -17.88 16.03 -39.73
C VAL A 137 -16.43 16.46 -39.93
N ALA A 138 -15.79 15.91 -40.95
CA ALA A 138 -14.38 16.13 -41.20
C ALA A 138 -14.09 16.06 -42.71
N ASN A 139 -13.41 17.06 -43.28
CA ASN A 139 -13.22 17.22 -44.73
C ASN A 139 -14.54 17.16 -45.54
N GLY A 140 -15.62 17.73 -44.99
CA GLY A 140 -16.95 17.71 -45.64
C GLY A 140 -17.59 16.32 -45.74
N GLN A 141 -17.07 15.33 -44.99
CA GLN A 141 -17.63 13.99 -44.89
C GLN A 141 -18.08 13.72 -43.46
N GLU A 142 -19.20 13.02 -43.33
CA GLU A 142 -19.71 12.57 -42.04
C GLU A 142 -19.11 11.22 -41.67
N TYR A 143 -18.75 11.08 -40.39
CA TYR A 143 -18.23 9.87 -39.78
C TYR A 143 -18.93 9.57 -38.46
N GLN A 144 -18.88 8.31 -38.04
CA GLN A 144 -19.30 7.85 -36.72
C GLN A 144 -18.07 7.44 -35.90
N LYS A 145 -17.73 8.24 -34.89
CA LYS A 145 -16.68 7.92 -33.92
C LYS A 145 -17.25 7.02 -32.82
N ILE A 146 -16.69 5.82 -32.74
CA ILE A 146 -16.93 4.87 -31.66
C ILE A 146 -16.25 5.42 -30.41
N SER A 147 -17.01 5.52 -29.32
CA SER A 147 -16.50 5.75 -27.98
C SER A 147 -16.99 4.64 -27.07
N LEU A 148 -16.10 4.14 -26.22
CA LEU A 148 -16.37 3.06 -25.28
C LEU A 148 -16.69 3.67 -23.92
N VAL A 149 -17.71 3.12 -23.27
CA VAL A 149 -18.10 3.52 -21.92
C VAL A 149 -17.65 2.43 -20.96
N GLY A 150 -16.63 2.70 -20.18
CA GLY A 150 -15.98 1.71 -19.32
C GLY A 150 -14.50 1.57 -19.66
N ARG A 151 -13.73 1.07 -18.70
CA ARG A 151 -12.26 1.12 -18.74
C ARG A 151 -11.64 -0.07 -19.45
N GLU A 152 -12.24 -1.25 -19.39
CA GLU A 152 -11.63 -2.47 -19.95
C GLU A 152 -11.58 -2.54 -21.50
N GLY A 153 -11.83 -1.45 -22.21
CA GLY A 153 -12.00 -1.42 -23.65
C GLY A 153 -11.20 -0.34 -24.35
N PHE A 154 -10.70 -0.66 -25.54
CA PHE A 154 -10.02 0.28 -26.42
C PHE A 154 -10.45 0.10 -27.87
N LEU A 155 -10.03 1.04 -28.72
CA LEU A 155 -10.25 0.93 -30.16
C LEU A 155 -9.09 0.14 -30.78
N THR A 156 -9.44 -1.05 -31.27
CA THR A 156 -8.56 -1.91 -32.06
C THR A 156 -8.44 -1.44 -33.51
N GLY A 157 -7.29 -1.70 -34.10
CA GLY A 157 -6.91 -1.32 -35.46
C GLY A 157 -5.59 -0.55 -35.47
N GLU A 158 -4.97 -0.42 -36.62
CA GLU A 158 -3.81 0.47 -36.79
C GLU A 158 -4.26 1.90 -37.07
N GLU A 159 -3.35 2.86 -36.90
CA GLU A 159 -3.58 4.24 -37.31
C GLU A 159 -4.13 4.30 -38.75
N GLY A 160 -5.18 5.10 -38.95
CA GLY A 160 -5.81 5.30 -40.25
C GLY A 160 -6.82 4.21 -40.63
N GLN A 161 -6.83 3.05 -39.96
CA GLN A 161 -7.88 2.03 -40.10
C GLN A 161 -9.10 2.38 -39.24
N ALA A 162 -10.23 1.70 -39.45
CA ALA A 162 -11.43 1.93 -38.64
C ALA A 162 -11.18 1.52 -37.17
N GLY A 163 -11.48 2.42 -36.23
CA GLY A 163 -11.37 2.12 -34.81
C GLY A 163 -12.52 1.26 -34.33
N LEU A 164 -12.25 0.02 -33.94
CA LEU A 164 -13.27 -0.97 -33.58
C LEU A 164 -13.19 -1.35 -32.09
N PRO A 165 -14.32 -1.53 -31.39
CA PRO A 165 -14.31 -1.89 -29.97
C PRO A 165 -13.56 -3.22 -29.74
N GLY A 166 -12.67 -3.24 -28.76
CA GLY A 166 -11.99 -4.46 -28.33
C GLY A 166 -11.37 -4.35 -26.94
N PHE A 167 -10.68 -5.41 -26.53
CA PHE A 167 -10.03 -5.52 -25.23
C PHE A 167 -8.81 -6.43 -25.33
N ILE A 168 -7.86 -6.30 -24.39
CA ILE A 168 -6.71 -7.19 -24.24
C ILE A 168 -6.84 -7.97 -22.93
N LYS A 169 -6.47 -9.26 -22.95
CA LYS A 169 -6.33 -10.08 -21.74
C LYS A 169 -5.06 -10.91 -21.79
N ASN A 170 -4.37 -10.94 -20.66
CA ASN A 170 -3.18 -11.75 -20.46
C ASN A 170 -3.58 -13.08 -19.81
N VAL A 171 -3.31 -14.18 -20.49
CA VAL A 171 -3.66 -15.54 -20.07
C VAL A 171 -2.38 -16.31 -19.79
N ALA A 172 -2.22 -16.79 -18.55
CA ALA A 172 -1.12 -17.68 -18.23
C ALA A 172 -1.33 -19.04 -18.89
N ILE A 173 -0.26 -19.60 -19.43
CA ILE A 173 -0.23 -20.90 -20.09
C ILE A 173 0.57 -21.87 -19.22
N PRO A 174 0.03 -23.05 -18.89
CA PRO A 174 0.73 -24.05 -18.10
C PRO A 174 2.03 -24.52 -18.78
N ILE A 175 2.99 -24.94 -17.95
CA ILE A 175 4.31 -25.38 -18.39
C ILE A 175 4.18 -26.56 -19.35
N GLY A 176 4.80 -26.44 -20.53
CA GLY A 176 4.78 -27.48 -21.56
C GLY A 176 3.45 -27.67 -22.30
N ALA A 177 2.43 -26.85 -22.02
CA ALA A 177 1.13 -26.94 -22.68
C ALA A 177 1.07 -26.18 -24.00
N GLU A 178 0.19 -26.60 -24.91
CA GLU A 178 -0.22 -25.82 -26.09
C GLU A 178 -1.60 -25.19 -25.83
N MET A 179 -1.75 -23.90 -26.13
CA MET A 179 -3.02 -23.20 -25.96
C MET A 179 -3.80 -23.22 -27.29
N LYS A 180 -5.05 -23.67 -27.25
CA LYS A 180 -5.99 -23.60 -28.36
C LYS A 180 -7.16 -22.70 -28.01
N VAL A 181 -7.45 -21.76 -28.91
CA VAL A 181 -8.54 -20.79 -28.75
C VAL A 181 -9.58 -21.02 -29.84
N THR A 182 -10.82 -21.29 -29.44
CA THR A 182 -11.97 -21.34 -30.35
C THR A 182 -12.82 -20.09 -30.16
N VAL A 183 -13.04 -19.33 -31.23
CA VAL A 183 -13.85 -18.11 -31.20
C VAL A 183 -15.27 -18.42 -31.66
N ASN A 184 -16.25 -18.15 -30.82
CA ASN A 184 -17.65 -18.18 -31.20
C ASN A 184 -18.17 -16.73 -31.26
N GLU A 185 -18.38 -16.22 -32.48
CA GLU A 185 -18.75 -14.81 -32.70
C GLU A 185 -20.17 -14.49 -32.16
N GLY A 186 -21.06 -15.48 -32.13
CA GLY A 186 -22.49 -15.27 -31.88
C GLY A 186 -23.17 -14.50 -33.02
N GLU A 187 -24.43 -14.11 -32.81
CA GLU A 187 -25.18 -13.31 -33.79
C GLU A 187 -24.77 -11.82 -33.72
N PRO A 188 -24.37 -11.20 -34.85
CA PRO A 188 -23.98 -9.81 -34.84
C PRO A 188 -25.18 -8.85 -34.81
N LYS A 189 -25.00 -7.70 -34.16
CA LYS A 189 -25.82 -6.51 -34.38
C LYS A 189 -25.27 -5.74 -35.57
N ILE A 190 -26.09 -5.52 -36.60
CA ILE A 190 -25.70 -4.87 -37.85
C ILE A 190 -26.15 -3.41 -37.85
N ILE A 191 -25.22 -2.50 -38.15
CA ILE A 191 -25.47 -1.08 -38.33
C ILE A 191 -25.04 -0.71 -39.74
N THR A 192 -25.96 -0.18 -40.54
CA THR A 192 -25.72 0.19 -41.95
C THR A 192 -25.69 1.71 -42.13
N GLY A 193 -25.14 2.17 -43.24
CA GLY A 193 -25.03 3.59 -43.56
C GLY A 193 -23.95 4.34 -42.76
N VAL A 194 -23.09 3.63 -42.03
CA VAL A 194 -22.08 4.22 -41.16
C VAL A 194 -20.70 4.31 -41.81
N ARG A 195 -20.04 5.43 -41.59
CA ARG A 195 -18.63 5.64 -41.93
C ARG A 195 -17.81 5.73 -40.65
N VAL A 196 -17.29 4.60 -40.20
CA VAL A 196 -16.55 4.53 -38.93
C VAL A 196 -15.35 5.49 -38.97
N TRP A 197 -15.12 6.19 -37.86
CA TRP A 197 -13.97 7.10 -37.72
C TRP A 197 -12.65 6.31 -37.69
N PRO A 198 -11.62 6.74 -38.44
CA PRO A 198 -10.33 6.08 -38.39
C PRO A 198 -9.56 6.38 -37.10
N ILE A 199 -8.81 5.40 -36.59
CA ILE A 199 -7.86 5.61 -35.49
C ILE A 199 -6.91 6.73 -35.89
N GLN A 200 -6.80 7.76 -35.05
CA GLN A 200 -5.84 8.82 -35.23
C GLN A 200 -4.63 8.55 -34.34
N PRO A 201 -3.42 8.98 -34.76
CA PRO A 201 -2.26 8.95 -33.88
C PRO A 201 -2.58 9.62 -32.55
N SER A 202 -2.13 9.01 -31.45
CA SER A 202 -2.22 9.65 -30.14
C SER A 202 -1.40 10.94 -30.19
N PRO A 203 -1.96 12.07 -29.80
CA PRO A 203 -1.22 13.32 -29.87
C PRO A 203 -0.15 13.30 -28.77
N GLU A 204 1.04 13.80 -29.08
CA GLU A 204 2.14 13.85 -28.11
C GLU A 204 1.90 14.99 -27.11
N ASP A 205 2.18 14.72 -25.83
CA ASP A 205 2.52 15.76 -24.87
C ASP A 205 3.89 16.25 -25.32
N GLN A 206 3.98 17.45 -25.88
CA GLN A 206 5.24 18.00 -26.36
C GLN A 206 5.18 19.52 -26.28
N PHE A 207 6.30 20.14 -25.91
CA PHE A 207 6.37 21.59 -25.84
C PHE A 207 6.36 22.21 -27.25
N ILE A 208 5.21 22.69 -27.73
CA ILE A 208 5.12 23.39 -29.03
C ILE A 208 5.08 24.92 -28.80
N LYS A 209 6.02 25.67 -29.40
CA LYS A 209 6.08 27.15 -29.36
C LYS A 209 4.90 27.87 -30.05
N VAL A 210 4.08 27.12 -30.79
CA VAL A 210 2.85 27.59 -31.44
C VAL A 210 1.82 26.52 -31.16
N GLU A 211 0.85 26.81 -30.30
CA GLU A 211 -0.28 25.92 -30.02
C GLU A 211 -0.97 25.58 -31.34
N GLN A 212 -0.73 24.38 -31.86
CA GLN A 212 -1.47 23.90 -33.01
C GLN A 212 -2.83 23.44 -32.49
N SER A 213 -3.88 24.12 -32.95
CA SER A 213 -5.24 23.62 -32.84
C SER A 213 -5.28 22.23 -33.50
N PHE A 214 -5.52 21.18 -32.72
CA PHE A 214 -5.79 19.85 -33.27
C PHE A 214 -7.25 19.84 -33.78
N GLU A 215 -7.54 20.69 -34.77
CA GLU A 215 -8.87 20.78 -35.39
C GLU A 215 -9.20 19.45 -36.05
N THR A 216 -10.28 18.81 -35.54
CA THR A 216 -11.42 18.08 -36.15
C THR A 216 -11.35 17.50 -37.59
N THR A 217 -10.19 17.41 -38.21
CA THR A 217 -9.94 16.87 -39.53
C THR A 217 -9.30 15.49 -39.35
N PRO A 218 -9.67 14.40 -40.08
CA PRO A 218 -8.96 13.14 -39.95
C PRO A 218 -7.63 13.36 -40.67
N ALA A 219 -6.57 13.67 -39.91
CA ALA A 219 -5.24 13.87 -40.46
C ALA A 219 -4.72 12.57 -41.11
N PHE A 220 -5.20 11.41 -40.62
CA PHE A 220 -4.75 10.11 -41.08
C PHE A 220 -5.93 9.17 -41.39
N ILE A 221 -6.08 8.80 -42.67
CA ILE A 221 -7.03 7.78 -43.13
C ILE A 221 -6.33 6.86 -44.14
N ASP A 222 -6.41 5.56 -43.89
CA ASP A 222 -5.95 4.56 -44.85
C ASP A 222 -6.93 4.50 -46.03
N LYS A 223 -6.60 5.24 -47.09
CA LYS A 223 -7.42 5.34 -48.30
C LYS A 223 -7.59 4.00 -49.01
N VAL A 224 -6.68 3.04 -48.83
CA VAL A 224 -6.78 1.71 -49.44
C VAL A 224 -7.84 0.93 -48.68
N ASN A 225 -7.67 0.79 -47.36
CA ASN A 225 -8.62 0.05 -46.53
C ASN A 225 -10.04 0.63 -46.61
N TYR A 226 -10.20 1.96 -46.58
CA TYR A 226 -11.52 2.62 -46.68
C TYR A 226 -12.19 2.52 -48.06
N ARG A 227 -11.55 1.89 -49.06
CA ARG A 227 -12.14 1.58 -50.36
C ARG A 227 -12.42 0.08 -50.57
N LEU A 228 -11.98 -0.77 -49.64
CA LEU A 228 -12.17 -2.21 -49.75
C LEU A 228 -13.63 -2.58 -49.49
N ASN A 229 -14.17 -3.45 -50.35
CA ASN A 229 -15.42 -4.15 -50.10
C ASN A 229 -15.14 -5.48 -49.39
N LYS A 230 -14.63 -5.38 -48.17
CA LYS A 230 -14.28 -6.53 -47.32
C LYS A 230 -14.54 -6.17 -45.87
N PHE A 231 -15.05 -7.11 -45.09
CA PHE A 231 -15.14 -6.95 -43.63
C PHE A 231 -13.76 -7.12 -43.01
N LEU A 232 -13.32 -6.12 -42.24
CA LEU A 232 -12.06 -6.12 -41.49
C LEU A 232 -12.33 -5.89 -39.99
N PRO A 233 -11.49 -6.45 -39.10
CA PRO A 233 -10.42 -7.40 -39.40
C PRO A 233 -10.97 -8.79 -39.80
N GLU A 234 -10.16 -9.57 -40.51
CA GLU A 234 -10.53 -10.95 -40.90
C GLU A 234 -10.60 -11.87 -39.68
N SER A 235 -9.59 -11.79 -38.82
CA SER A 235 -9.58 -12.44 -37.50
C SER A 235 -10.08 -11.45 -36.44
N LEU A 236 -10.98 -11.90 -35.58
CA LEU A 236 -11.42 -11.13 -34.41
C LEU A 236 -10.43 -11.24 -33.25
N ILE A 237 -9.43 -12.11 -33.34
CA ILE A 237 -8.41 -12.28 -32.31
C ILE A 237 -7.01 -12.10 -32.90
N ASN A 238 -6.14 -11.45 -32.15
CA ASN A 238 -4.70 -11.43 -32.35
C ASN A 238 -4.03 -11.89 -31.06
N ILE A 239 -3.13 -12.87 -31.15
CA ILE A 239 -2.46 -13.45 -29.99
C ILE A 239 -0.96 -13.25 -30.19
N ARG A 240 -0.34 -12.55 -29.25
CA ARG A 240 1.12 -12.56 -29.08
C ARG A 240 1.47 -13.34 -27.82
N TYR A 241 2.70 -13.81 -27.75
CA TYR A 241 3.22 -14.51 -26.59
C TYR A 241 4.31 -13.67 -25.95
N ASP A 242 4.28 -13.62 -24.62
CA ASP A 242 5.28 -12.99 -23.79
C ASP A 242 5.67 -13.93 -22.65
N MET A 243 6.66 -13.54 -21.87
CA MET A 243 7.08 -14.24 -20.68
C MET A 243 7.01 -13.26 -19.50
N LEU A 244 6.51 -13.76 -18.37
CA LEU A 244 6.38 -13.00 -17.14
C LEU A 244 6.93 -13.86 -16.01
N ARG A 245 8.18 -13.62 -15.68
CA ARG A 245 8.97 -14.24 -14.63
C ARG A 245 8.93 -15.78 -14.69
N GLY A 246 9.16 -16.31 -15.89
CA GLY A 246 9.09 -17.74 -16.20
C GLY A 246 7.68 -18.26 -16.51
N CYS A 247 6.62 -17.48 -16.26
CA CYS A 247 5.27 -17.80 -16.69
C CYS A 247 5.08 -17.45 -18.16
N ARG A 248 4.65 -18.42 -18.98
CA ARG A 248 4.33 -18.14 -20.38
C ARG A 248 2.97 -17.48 -20.48
N VAL A 249 2.89 -16.32 -21.12
CA VAL A 249 1.67 -15.51 -21.20
C VAL A 249 1.22 -15.37 -22.65
N ALA A 250 -0.04 -15.68 -22.92
CA ALA A 250 -0.71 -15.25 -24.15
C ALA A 250 -1.39 -13.91 -23.92
N VAL A 251 -0.99 -12.89 -24.67
CA VAL A 251 -1.66 -11.59 -24.71
C VAL A 251 -2.66 -11.63 -25.85
N ILE A 252 -3.92 -11.82 -25.51
CA ILE A 252 -5.04 -12.01 -26.45
C ILE A 252 -5.73 -10.67 -26.63
N GLN A 253 -5.51 -10.04 -27.78
CA GLN A 253 -6.30 -8.91 -28.24
C GLN A 253 -7.56 -9.43 -28.93
N VAL A 254 -8.72 -8.99 -28.47
CA VAL A 254 -10.02 -9.35 -29.01
C VAL A 254 -10.70 -8.12 -29.59
N THR A 255 -11.05 -8.19 -30.87
CA THR A 255 -11.89 -7.21 -31.56
C THR A 255 -13.33 -7.71 -31.57
N THR A 256 -14.26 -6.88 -31.08
CA THR A 256 -15.68 -7.24 -30.93
C THR A 256 -16.55 -6.71 -32.07
N ALA A 257 -15.92 -6.33 -33.19
CA ALA A 257 -16.62 -5.82 -34.36
C ALA A 257 -15.91 -6.13 -35.68
N ARG A 258 -16.66 -6.09 -36.78
CA ARG A 258 -16.11 -6.01 -38.15
C ARG A 258 -16.74 -4.85 -38.90
N TYR A 259 -15.95 -4.19 -39.74
CA TYR A 259 -16.41 -3.09 -40.57
C TYR A 259 -16.11 -3.33 -42.04
N ASN A 260 -17.09 -3.07 -42.91
CA ASN A 260 -16.91 -3.01 -44.35
C ASN A 260 -17.10 -1.57 -44.83
N PRO A 261 -16.00 -0.87 -45.21
CA PRO A 261 -16.06 0.54 -45.62
C PRO A 261 -16.87 0.80 -46.89
N ALA A 262 -16.78 -0.08 -47.90
CA ALA A 262 -17.51 0.11 -49.16
C ALA A 262 -19.02 -0.09 -48.99
N LEU A 263 -19.43 -1.04 -48.15
CA LEU A 263 -20.84 -1.27 -47.81
C LEU A 263 -21.37 -0.29 -46.76
N ARG A 264 -20.48 0.43 -46.06
CA ARG A 264 -20.82 1.25 -44.89
C ARG A 264 -21.58 0.45 -43.83
N GLU A 265 -21.11 -0.76 -43.55
CA GLU A 265 -21.73 -1.71 -42.64
C GLU A 265 -20.78 -2.08 -41.50
N LEU A 266 -21.22 -1.85 -40.25
CA LEU A 266 -20.55 -2.25 -39.01
C LEU A 266 -21.32 -3.41 -38.38
N ARG A 267 -20.61 -4.49 -38.05
CA ARG A 267 -21.13 -5.67 -37.34
C ARG A 267 -20.53 -5.70 -35.95
N LEU A 268 -21.35 -5.61 -34.92
CA LEU A 268 -20.94 -5.71 -33.51
C LEU A 268 -21.28 -7.09 -32.97
N TYR A 269 -20.38 -7.71 -32.21
CA TYR A 269 -20.53 -9.06 -31.67
C TYR A 269 -20.66 -9.01 -30.14
N PRO A 270 -21.88 -8.74 -29.61
CA PRO A 270 -22.08 -8.47 -28.19
C PRO A 270 -21.82 -9.67 -27.27
N ASN A 271 -22.01 -10.88 -27.79
CA ASN A 271 -21.92 -12.14 -27.04
C ASN A 271 -20.77 -13.01 -27.57
N LEU A 272 -19.70 -12.38 -28.06
CA LEU A 272 -18.52 -13.09 -28.54
C LEU A 272 -17.88 -13.85 -27.38
N THR A 273 -17.61 -15.14 -27.58
CA THR A 273 -16.94 -15.99 -26.59
C THR A 273 -15.67 -16.62 -27.14
N LEU A 274 -14.68 -16.81 -26.27
CA LEU A 274 -13.46 -17.55 -26.57
C LEU A 274 -13.38 -18.75 -25.64
N ASP A 275 -13.36 -19.95 -26.20
CA ASP A 275 -13.07 -21.18 -25.47
C ASP A 275 -11.55 -21.40 -25.49
N ILE A 276 -10.91 -21.28 -24.32
CA ILE A 276 -9.46 -21.47 -24.16
C ILE A 276 -9.24 -22.86 -23.55
N ASN A 277 -8.55 -23.71 -24.32
CA ASN A 277 -8.22 -25.07 -23.93
C ASN A 277 -6.70 -25.26 -23.92
N PHE A 278 -6.19 -25.99 -22.95
CA PHE A 278 -4.77 -26.33 -22.85
C PHE A 278 -4.56 -27.82 -23.11
N GLU A 279 -3.77 -28.15 -24.13
CA GLU A 279 -3.43 -29.52 -24.47
C GLU A 279 -2.00 -29.87 -24.02
N GLY A 280 -1.84 -31.02 -23.36
CA GLY A 280 -0.54 -31.46 -22.83
C GLY A 280 -0.02 -30.61 -21.66
N GLY A 281 1.26 -30.76 -21.32
CA GLY A 281 1.92 -29.99 -20.25
C GLY A 281 1.52 -30.39 -18.82
N GLU A 282 2.12 -29.70 -17.86
CA GLU A 282 1.90 -29.85 -16.42
C GLU A 282 0.76 -28.97 -15.93
N ASP A 283 0.34 -29.14 -14.68
CA ASP A 283 -0.68 -28.27 -14.05
C ASP A 283 -0.07 -27.01 -13.40
N SER A 284 1.26 -26.90 -13.35
CA SER A 284 1.95 -25.69 -12.92
C SER A 284 2.09 -24.68 -14.06
N TYR A 285 2.04 -23.40 -13.72
CA TYR A 285 2.17 -22.28 -14.66
C TYR A 285 3.46 -21.49 -14.48
N ILE A 286 4.03 -21.52 -13.27
CA ILE A 286 5.22 -20.76 -12.89
C ILE A 286 6.26 -21.76 -12.40
N PRO A 287 7.47 -21.78 -12.97
CA PRO A 287 8.57 -22.58 -12.45
C PRO A 287 8.88 -22.22 -10.99
N GLU A 288 9.08 -23.23 -10.14
CA GLU A 288 9.25 -23.00 -8.69
C GLU A 288 10.51 -22.16 -8.40
N GLU A 289 11.54 -22.27 -9.24
CA GLU A 289 12.80 -21.55 -9.15
C GLU A 289 12.67 -20.05 -9.47
N THR A 290 11.69 -19.64 -10.29
CA THR A 290 11.51 -18.23 -10.66
C THR A 290 10.57 -17.50 -9.69
N ARG A 291 9.77 -18.22 -8.89
CA ARG A 291 8.86 -17.61 -7.90
C ARG A 291 9.59 -16.66 -6.94
N SER A 292 8.92 -15.59 -6.55
CA SER A 292 9.41 -14.60 -5.59
C SER A 292 8.31 -14.21 -4.62
N ILE A 293 8.69 -13.93 -3.36
CA ILE A 293 7.79 -13.43 -2.31
C ILE A 293 7.14 -12.09 -2.66
N TYR A 294 7.68 -11.37 -3.65
CA TYR A 294 7.24 -10.03 -4.01
C TYR A 294 6.47 -9.94 -5.34
N PHE A 295 6.36 -11.04 -6.09
CA PHE A 295 5.85 -10.99 -7.47
C PHE A 295 4.47 -11.64 -7.65
N GLU A 296 3.97 -12.37 -6.64
CA GLU A 296 2.66 -13.04 -6.71
C GLU A 296 1.49 -12.05 -6.91
N ASP A 297 1.59 -10.85 -6.33
CA ASP A 297 0.61 -9.77 -6.54
C ASP A 297 0.54 -9.33 -8.01
N THR A 298 1.69 -9.26 -8.69
CA THR A 298 1.77 -8.93 -10.12
C THR A 298 1.04 -9.98 -10.94
N TYR A 299 1.24 -11.27 -10.66
CA TYR A 299 0.48 -12.33 -11.33
C TYR A 299 -1.02 -12.21 -11.08
N ASN A 300 -1.42 -11.92 -9.85
CA ASN A 300 -2.83 -11.76 -9.49
C ASN A 300 -3.50 -10.62 -10.27
N GLN A 301 -2.76 -9.53 -10.49
CA GLN A 301 -3.24 -8.36 -11.21
C GLN A 301 -3.27 -8.58 -12.72
N VAL A 302 -2.19 -9.10 -13.29
CA VAL A 302 -1.97 -9.11 -14.74
C VAL A 302 -2.74 -10.25 -15.41
N LEU A 303 -2.87 -11.39 -14.75
CA LEU A 303 -3.38 -12.63 -15.36
C LEU A 303 -4.87 -12.82 -15.10
N VAL A 304 -5.65 -12.95 -16.17
CA VAL A 304 -7.10 -13.15 -16.07
C VAL A 304 -7.49 -14.49 -15.43
N ASN A 305 -6.59 -15.49 -15.49
CA ASN A 305 -6.74 -16.80 -14.89
C ASN A 305 -5.86 -16.99 -13.64
N SER A 306 -5.48 -15.91 -12.94
CA SER A 306 -4.62 -15.95 -11.74
C SER A 306 -5.11 -16.94 -10.68
N THR A 307 -6.41 -17.10 -10.49
CA THR A 307 -7.00 -18.07 -9.54
C THR A 307 -6.67 -19.53 -9.89
N LYS A 308 -6.27 -19.82 -11.13
CA LYS A 308 -5.87 -21.15 -11.62
C LYS A 308 -4.35 -21.37 -11.56
N VAL A 309 -3.57 -20.30 -11.44
CA VAL A 309 -2.10 -20.31 -11.45
C VAL A 309 -1.52 -20.92 -10.17
N GLY A 310 -2.33 -21.01 -9.10
CA GLY A 310 -1.88 -21.48 -7.80
C GLY A 310 -0.92 -20.48 -7.17
N LEU A 311 -1.38 -19.23 -7.04
CA LEU A 311 -0.61 -18.18 -6.38
C LEU A 311 -0.43 -18.51 -4.90
N LEU A 312 0.76 -18.23 -4.39
CA LEU A 312 1.10 -18.50 -2.98
C LEU A 312 0.88 -17.24 -2.14
N THR A 313 0.34 -17.43 -0.95
CA THR A 313 0.32 -16.36 0.06
C THR A 313 1.73 -16.09 0.58
N GLN A 314 1.99 -14.89 1.08
CA GLN A 314 3.30 -14.55 1.64
C GLN A 314 3.76 -15.55 2.71
N ALA A 315 2.87 -15.96 3.61
CA ALA A 315 3.13 -16.98 4.62
C ALA A 315 3.59 -18.32 4.03
N GLN A 316 2.91 -18.83 2.98
CA GLN A 316 3.29 -20.08 2.31
C GLN A 316 4.66 -19.98 1.62
N ILE A 317 5.01 -18.82 1.08
CA ILE A 317 6.32 -18.63 0.44
C ILE A 317 7.42 -18.57 1.50
N PHE A 318 7.17 -17.91 2.65
CA PHE A 318 8.12 -17.90 3.78
C PHE A 318 8.29 -19.28 4.42
N GLU A 319 7.23 -20.08 4.55
CA GLU A 319 7.33 -21.47 5.01
C GLU A 319 8.24 -22.31 4.09
N LYS A 320 8.14 -22.09 2.77
CA LYS A 320 8.96 -22.81 1.79
C LYS A 320 10.40 -22.30 1.68
N TRP A 321 10.60 -20.98 1.73
CA TRP A 321 11.84 -20.32 1.28
C TRP A 321 12.43 -19.33 2.28
N GLY A 322 11.72 -19.01 3.37
CA GLY A 322 12.13 -18.01 4.37
C GLY A 322 13.44 -18.35 5.07
N GLY A 323 13.68 -19.64 5.36
CA GLY A 323 14.94 -20.12 5.95
C GLY A 323 16.10 -20.26 4.94
N LEU A 324 15.86 -20.13 3.64
CA LEU A 324 16.86 -20.31 2.58
C LEU A 324 17.48 -18.97 2.15
N ILE A 325 17.82 -18.13 3.12
CA ILE A 325 18.32 -16.76 2.90
C ILE A 325 19.56 -16.70 2.01
N TYR A 326 20.44 -17.70 2.08
CA TYR A 326 21.68 -17.77 1.30
C TYR A 326 21.47 -18.03 -0.20
N LEU A 327 20.25 -18.44 -0.59
CA LEU A 327 19.86 -18.62 -1.99
C LEU A 327 19.06 -17.42 -2.53
N ARG A 328 18.98 -16.31 -1.79
CA ARG A 328 18.12 -15.18 -2.15
C ARG A 328 18.90 -13.87 -2.24
N CYS A 329 18.50 -13.04 -3.19
CA CYS A 329 18.83 -11.64 -3.31
C CYS A 329 17.52 -10.96 -3.71
N ASP A 330 16.97 -10.12 -2.85
CA ASP A 330 15.71 -9.43 -3.09
C ASP A 330 15.94 -8.16 -3.89
N LEU A 331 16.93 -7.38 -3.46
CA LEU A 331 17.34 -6.11 -4.03
C LEU A 331 18.83 -6.17 -4.41
N LEU A 332 19.13 -5.90 -5.68
CA LEU A 332 20.48 -5.70 -6.16
C LEU A 332 20.72 -4.21 -6.40
N ILE A 333 21.63 -3.61 -5.65
CA ILE A 333 22.10 -2.23 -5.88
C ILE A 333 23.36 -2.29 -6.74
N ILE A 334 23.31 -1.68 -7.93
CA ILE A 334 24.46 -1.55 -8.82
C ILE A 334 24.96 -0.10 -8.75
N THR A 335 26.25 0.09 -8.50
CA THR A 335 26.82 1.43 -8.22
C THR A 335 28.24 1.58 -8.76
N PRO A 336 28.73 2.77 -9.16
CA PRO A 336 30.16 2.99 -9.29
C PRO A 336 30.85 2.94 -7.91
N ASN A 337 32.16 2.67 -7.88
CA ASN A 337 32.94 2.56 -6.64
C ASN A 337 32.82 3.78 -5.73
N GLN A 338 32.75 4.97 -6.31
CA GLN A 338 32.73 6.24 -5.57
C GLN A 338 31.48 6.43 -4.70
N PHE A 339 30.37 5.76 -5.01
CA PHE A 339 29.12 5.82 -4.22
C PHE A 339 28.89 4.58 -3.36
N SER A 340 29.87 3.65 -3.30
CA SER A 340 29.74 2.37 -2.58
C SER A 340 29.38 2.54 -1.10
N SER A 341 29.93 3.55 -0.40
CA SER A 341 29.58 3.82 1.00
C SER A 341 28.11 4.20 1.19
N GLN A 342 27.58 5.04 0.30
CA GLN A 342 26.18 5.47 0.33
C GLN A 342 25.27 4.30 -0.07
N ALA A 343 25.68 3.50 -1.04
CA ALA A 343 24.96 2.30 -1.46
C ALA A 343 24.85 1.28 -0.32
N GLU A 344 25.93 1.04 0.42
CA GLU A 344 25.92 0.17 1.60
C GLU A 344 25.10 0.75 2.75
N SER A 345 25.09 2.08 2.94
CA SER A 345 24.22 2.70 3.93
C SER A 345 22.73 2.48 3.62
N LEU A 346 22.35 2.58 2.35
CA LEU A 346 20.99 2.26 1.92
C LEU A 346 20.70 0.75 2.05
N ALA A 347 21.64 -0.11 1.63
CA ALA A 347 21.51 -1.55 1.73
C ALA A 347 21.33 -2.03 3.18
N ALA A 348 22.08 -1.46 4.13
CA ALA A 348 21.94 -1.75 5.55
C ALA A 348 20.53 -1.45 6.05
N TRP A 349 19.96 -0.30 5.68
CA TRP A 349 18.56 0.02 5.99
C TRP A 349 17.58 -0.95 5.32
N LYS A 350 17.83 -1.36 4.07
CA LYS A 350 16.96 -2.34 3.39
C LYS A 350 17.01 -3.71 4.03
N ARG A 351 18.17 -4.13 4.54
CA ARG A 351 18.31 -5.34 5.36
C ARG A 351 17.54 -5.20 6.68
N GLU A 352 17.56 -4.04 7.34
CA GLU A 352 16.68 -3.75 8.48
C GLU A 352 15.19 -3.85 8.11
N LYS A 353 14.77 -3.41 6.91
CA LYS A 353 13.40 -3.61 6.39
C LYS A 353 13.09 -5.05 5.96
N GLY A 354 14.06 -5.96 6.08
CA GLY A 354 13.90 -7.37 5.73
C GLY A 354 14.08 -7.70 4.25
N PHE A 355 14.69 -6.83 3.44
CA PHE A 355 15.12 -7.16 2.08
C PHE A 355 16.55 -7.71 2.09
N ILE A 356 16.74 -8.92 1.56
CA ILE A 356 18.09 -9.44 1.35
C ILE A 356 18.74 -8.63 0.23
N THR A 357 19.69 -7.76 0.58
CA THR A 357 20.19 -6.72 -0.32
C THR A 357 21.67 -6.93 -0.64
N TRP A 358 22.02 -6.95 -1.92
CA TRP A 358 23.41 -7.03 -2.38
C TRP A 358 23.82 -5.72 -3.04
N VAL A 359 25.01 -5.23 -2.72
CA VAL A 359 25.65 -4.13 -3.44
C VAL A 359 26.73 -4.69 -4.36
N LYS A 360 26.71 -4.27 -5.63
CA LYS A 360 27.71 -4.64 -6.63
C LYS A 360 28.23 -3.42 -7.34
N THR A 361 29.55 -3.29 -7.35
CA THR A 361 30.21 -2.19 -8.02
C THR A 361 30.33 -2.44 -9.51
N LEU A 362 30.51 -1.39 -10.31
CA LEU A 362 30.86 -1.55 -11.73
C LEU A 362 32.15 -2.36 -11.93
N ASP A 363 33.10 -2.30 -10.99
CA ASP A 363 34.31 -3.14 -11.00
C ASP A 363 34.01 -4.63 -10.78
N ASP A 364 33.02 -4.96 -9.93
CA ASP A 364 32.55 -6.34 -9.78
C ASP A 364 31.96 -6.87 -11.07
N ILE A 365 31.16 -6.06 -11.76
CA ILE A 365 30.55 -6.42 -13.04
C ILE A 365 31.63 -6.53 -14.13
N GLN A 366 32.57 -5.59 -14.21
CA GLN A 366 33.71 -5.64 -15.12
C GLN A 366 34.51 -6.93 -14.95
N ARG A 367 34.76 -7.35 -13.70
CA ARG A 367 35.47 -8.61 -13.40
C ARG A 367 34.65 -9.84 -13.78
N ALA A 368 33.34 -9.81 -13.62
CA ALA A 368 32.46 -10.94 -13.89
C ALA A 368 32.10 -11.10 -15.37
N GLN A 369 31.89 -10.00 -16.10
CA GLN A 369 31.37 -9.97 -17.47
C GLN A 369 32.41 -9.55 -18.52
N GLY A 370 33.54 -8.98 -18.11
CA GLY A 370 34.57 -8.44 -19.02
C GLY A 370 34.23 -7.06 -19.59
N GLY A 371 33.11 -6.45 -19.18
CA GLY A 371 32.65 -5.12 -19.61
C GLY A 371 31.59 -4.56 -18.67
N THR A 372 31.26 -3.28 -18.83
CA THR A 372 30.20 -2.56 -18.08
C THR A 372 29.19 -1.89 -19.02
N THR A 373 29.04 -2.40 -20.24
CA THR A 373 28.00 -1.90 -21.16
C THR A 373 26.61 -2.25 -20.60
N ALA A 374 25.55 -1.60 -21.11
CA ALA A 374 24.19 -1.92 -20.70
C ALA A 374 23.86 -3.42 -20.89
N SER A 375 24.34 -4.02 -21.98
CA SER A 375 24.23 -5.46 -22.23
C SER A 375 24.95 -6.31 -21.18
N ASP A 376 26.14 -5.90 -20.74
CA ASP A 376 26.92 -6.64 -19.73
C ASP A 376 26.29 -6.56 -18.34
N ILE A 377 25.80 -5.37 -17.97
CA ILE A 377 25.04 -5.16 -16.73
C ILE A 377 23.76 -6.01 -16.74
N ARG A 378 23.00 -6.03 -17.84
CA ARG A 378 21.81 -6.89 -17.98
C ARG A 378 22.16 -8.37 -17.82
N LYS A 379 23.23 -8.85 -18.45
CA LYS A 379 23.69 -10.25 -18.29
C LYS A 379 24.02 -10.57 -16.83
N TYR A 380 24.66 -9.64 -16.13
CA TYR A 380 24.97 -9.79 -14.71
C TYR A 380 23.70 -9.88 -13.85
N ILE A 381 22.74 -8.98 -14.07
CA ILE A 381 21.42 -9.01 -13.41
C ILE A 381 20.72 -10.33 -13.68
N LYS A 382 20.64 -10.76 -14.94
CA LYS A 382 20.02 -12.02 -15.36
C LYS A 382 20.67 -13.24 -14.69
N ASN A 383 21.99 -13.24 -14.53
CA ASN A 383 22.68 -14.29 -13.81
C ASN A 383 22.24 -14.35 -12.33
N ILE A 384 22.09 -13.22 -11.65
CA ILE A 384 21.59 -13.20 -10.27
C ILE A 384 20.12 -13.60 -10.22
N TYR A 385 19.29 -13.09 -11.13
CA TYR A 385 17.88 -13.45 -11.24
C TYR A 385 17.67 -14.97 -11.34
N ASN A 386 18.41 -15.64 -12.23
CA ASN A 386 18.29 -17.08 -12.47
C ASN A 386 18.70 -17.96 -11.28
N HIS A 387 19.52 -17.45 -10.36
CA HIS A 387 20.09 -18.24 -9.26
C HIS A 387 19.65 -17.77 -7.86
N ASN A 388 19.12 -16.55 -7.75
CA ASN A 388 18.90 -15.89 -6.45
C ASN A 388 17.53 -15.22 -6.30
N ARG A 389 16.55 -15.51 -7.17
CA ARG A 389 15.16 -15.02 -7.04
C ARG A 389 15.04 -13.48 -7.00
N LEU A 390 15.93 -12.78 -7.70
CA LEU A 390 15.98 -11.31 -7.77
C LEU A 390 14.65 -10.68 -8.12
N SER A 391 14.22 -9.66 -7.37
CA SER A 391 12.92 -9.00 -7.56
C SER A 391 13.03 -7.50 -7.79
N TYR A 392 14.12 -6.88 -7.35
CA TYR A 392 14.36 -5.46 -7.45
C TYR A 392 15.79 -5.17 -7.87
N VAL A 393 15.97 -4.19 -8.76
CA VAL A 393 17.27 -3.64 -9.11
C VAL A 393 17.25 -2.13 -8.88
N LEU A 394 18.25 -1.62 -8.16
CA LEU A 394 18.48 -0.20 -8.01
C LEU A 394 19.78 0.19 -8.72
N LEU A 395 19.65 1.02 -9.76
CA LEU A 395 20.78 1.61 -10.45
C LEU A 395 21.17 2.89 -9.71
N PHE A 396 22.22 2.82 -8.90
CA PHE A 396 22.67 3.93 -8.06
C PHE A 396 23.85 4.65 -8.73
N GLY A 397 23.51 5.62 -9.56
CA GLY A 397 24.44 6.39 -10.38
C GLY A 397 23.71 6.88 -11.62
N ASP A 398 24.14 8.04 -12.12
CA ASP A 398 23.61 8.60 -13.36
C ASP A 398 24.11 7.81 -14.60
N VAL A 399 23.61 8.13 -15.79
CA VAL A 399 23.81 7.34 -17.00
C VAL A 399 25.24 7.38 -17.54
N ASP A 400 26.00 8.42 -17.20
CA ASP A 400 27.43 8.55 -17.48
C ASP A 400 28.27 7.51 -16.70
N TYR A 401 27.76 7.02 -15.57
CA TYR A 401 28.31 5.89 -14.83
C TYR A 401 27.67 4.56 -15.23
N ILE A 402 26.34 4.48 -15.18
CA ILE A 402 25.57 3.26 -15.39
C ILE A 402 24.73 3.45 -16.65
N PRO A 403 25.16 2.92 -17.82
CA PRO A 403 24.49 3.16 -19.08
C PRO A 403 23.03 2.68 -19.06
N THR A 404 22.27 3.05 -20.08
CA THR A 404 20.89 2.60 -20.28
C THR A 404 20.71 1.93 -21.65
N HIS A 405 19.53 1.37 -21.92
CA HIS A 405 19.21 0.73 -23.18
C HIS A 405 18.44 1.67 -24.11
N TYR A 406 18.72 1.55 -25.42
CA TYR A 406 18.06 2.28 -26.49
C TYR A 406 17.53 1.26 -27.51
N GLN A 407 16.25 0.89 -27.41
CA GLN A 407 15.69 -0.21 -28.21
C GLN A 407 14.68 0.32 -29.24
N THR A 408 13.59 0.96 -28.80
CA THR A 408 12.53 1.41 -29.72
C THR A 408 12.66 2.90 -30.06
N PRO A 409 12.50 3.29 -31.35
CA PRO A 409 12.36 4.69 -31.76
C PRO A 409 11.22 5.41 -31.04
N SER A 410 11.45 6.65 -30.60
CA SER A 410 10.42 7.47 -29.93
C SER A 410 10.11 8.75 -30.72
N GLY A 411 9.07 8.70 -31.55
CA GLY A 411 8.59 9.86 -32.30
C GLY A 411 9.70 10.60 -33.06
N ALA A 412 10.09 11.78 -32.57
CA ALA A 412 11.08 12.67 -33.18
C ALA A 412 12.56 12.37 -32.81
N ALA A 413 12.84 11.45 -31.88
CA ALA A 413 14.19 11.03 -31.49
C ALA A 413 14.47 9.59 -31.96
N PRO A 414 15.74 9.25 -32.32
CA PRO A 414 16.05 7.97 -32.94
C PRO A 414 15.70 6.75 -32.08
N GLN A 415 15.81 6.82 -30.74
CA GLN A 415 15.42 5.79 -29.74
C GLN A 415 15.09 6.42 -28.38
N ALA A 416 14.09 5.88 -27.64
CA ALA A 416 13.90 6.23 -26.22
C ALA A 416 14.88 5.47 -25.33
N PRO A 417 15.61 6.14 -24.42
CA PRO A 417 16.34 5.47 -23.35
C PRO A 417 15.35 4.88 -22.36
N GLY A 418 15.66 3.71 -21.82
CA GLY A 418 14.85 3.13 -20.76
C GLY A 418 15.54 1.99 -20.03
N ASP A 419 15.36 1.95 -18.72
CA ASP A 419 15.90 0.90 -17.86
C ASP A 419 15.00 -0.36 -17.82
N LEU A 420 13.92 -0.39 -18.60
CA LEU A 420 13.02 -1.54 -18.78
C LEU A 420 13.79 -2.83 -19.10
N TYR A 421 14.83 -2.75 -19.91
CA TYR A 421 15.58 -3.92 -20.36
C TYR A 421 16.53 -4.49 -19.31
N TYR A 422 16.71 -3.79 -18.18
CA TYR A 422 17.26 -4.38 -16.95
C TYR A 422 16.23 -5.17 -16.16
N ALA A 423 14.94 -5.07 -16.51
CA ALA A 423 13.83 -5.81 -15.91
C ALA A 423 13.37 -7.01 -16.75
N ASP A 424 13.47 -6.93 -18.07
CA ASP A 424 13.21 -8.03 -18.99
C ASP A 424 14.39 -9.01 -18.97
N MET A 425 14.19 -10.21 -18.42
CA MET A 425 15.16 -11.29 -18.28
C MET A 425 15.03 -12.35 -19.37
N ASP A 426 14.10 -12.20 -20.30
CA ASP A 426 13.87 -13.16 -21.37
C ASP A 426 14.75 -12.87 -22.60
N ASP A 427 14.98 -13.87 -23.45
CA ASP A 427 15.79 -13.70 -24.68
C ASP A 427 14.94 -13.68 -25.96
N GLY A 428 13.61 -13.71 -25.84
CA GLY A 428 12.71 -13.74 -26.99
C GLY A 428 12.57 -12.38 -27.64
N ALA A 429 12.61 -12.34 -28.97
CA ALA A 429 12.39 -11.11 -29.72
C ALA A 429 10.96 -10.58 -29.50
N GLY A 430 10.83 -9.28 -29.20
CA GLY A 430 9.54 -8.61 -29.03
C GLY A 430 8.89 -8.80 -27.65
N GLN A 431 9.62 -9.32 -26.67
CA GLN A 431 9.23 -9.41 -25.27
C GLN A 431 9.64 -8.12 -24.54
N TYR A 432 8.81 -7.65 -23.63
CA TYR A 432 9.05 -6.42 -22.88
C TYR A 432 8.37 -6.38 -21.50
N PHE A 433 7.80 -7.52 -21.08
CA PHE A 433 7.20 -7.63 -19.77
C PHE A 433 8.30 -7.66 -18.69
N PRO A 434 8.25 -6.79 -17.67
CA PRO A 434 9.29 -6.74 -16.65
C PRO A 434 9.16 -7.92 -15.68
N ASP A 435 10.22 -8.73 -15.57
CA ASP A 435 10.32 -9.87 -14.62
C ASP A 435 10.65 -9.45 -13.19
N LEU A 436 11.13 -8.21 -13.04
CA LEU A 436 11.51 -7.57 -11.79
C LEU A 436 11.21 -6.07 -11.86
N ALA A 437 11.35 -5.34 -10.75
CA ALA A 437 11.19 -3.90 -10.73
C ALA A 437 12.54 -3.18 -10.72
N VAL A 438 12.65 -2.08 -11.48
CA VAL A 438 13.88 -1.28 -11.60
C VAL A 438 13.60 0.15 -11.14
N GLY A 439 14.52 0.72 -10.38
CA GLY A 439 14.58 2.16 -10.13
C GLY A 439 16.00 2.69 -10.28
N ARG A 440 16.14 4.00 -10.47
CA ARG A 440 17.42 4.69 -10.62
C ARG A 440 17.54 5.82 -9.62
N LEU A 441 18.71 5.94 -8.98
CA LEU A 441 19.14 7.14 -8.26
C LEU A 441 20.21 7.83 -9.10
N PRO A 442 19.83 8.76 -10.00
CA PRO A 442 20.75 9.45 -10.90
C PRO A 442 21.51 10.52 -10.12
N VAL A 443 22.68 10.15 -9.59
CA VAL A 443 23.52 11.05 -8.80
C VAL A 443 24.88 11.20 -9.47
N ASN A 444 25.42 12.43 -9.41
CA ASN A 444 26.68 12.80 -10.04
C ASN A 444 27.79 13.07 -9.02
N SER A 445 27.46 13.15 -7.72
CA SER A 445 28.41 13.39 -6.64
C SER A 445 28.09 12.61 -5.36
N THR A 446 29.09 12.42 -4.51
CA THR A 446 28.92 11.77 -3.20
C THR A 446 28.00 12.56 -2.26
N THR A 447 27.94 13.89 -2.43
CA THR A 447 27.04 14.76 -1.65
C THR A 447 25.59 14.60 -2.07
N GLU A 448 25.30 14.49 -3.37
CA GLU A 448 23.95 14.19 -3.86
C GLU A 448 23.53 12.78 -3.42
N ALA A 449 24.43 11.80 -3.58
CA ALA A 449 24.23 10.42 -3.15
C ALA A 449 23.87 10.34 -1.66
N GLU A 450 24.65 10.99 -0.79
CA GLU A 450 24.43 10.99 0.66
C GLU A 450 23.09 11.67 1.02
N ARG A 451 22.79 12.82 0.39
CA ARG A 451 21.54 13.54 0.64
C ARG A 451 20.31 12.70 0.26
N LEU A 452 20.33 12.10 -0.93
CA LEU A 452 19.21 11.33 -1.45
C LEU A 452 19.01 10.04 -0.63
N VAL A 453 20.09 9.32 -0.30
CA VAL A 453 20.03 8.14 0.59
C VAL A 453 19.48 8.52 1.96
N ASN A 454 19.98 9.60 2.57
CA ASN A 454 19.48 10.06 3.88
C ASN A 454 18.00 10.44 3.83
N ARG A 455 17.51 11.02 2.74
CA ARG A 455 16.08 11.32 2.57
C ARG A 455 15.23 10.07 2.46
N ILE A 456 15.65 9.09 1.66
CA ILE A 456 14.94 7.82 1.50
C ILE A 456 14.89 7.08 2.86
N ILE A 457 16.02 6.99 3.56
CA ILE A 457 16.08 6.39 4.90
C ILE A 457 15.19 7.17 5.87
N ALA A 458 15.22 8.50 5.88
CA ALA A 458 14.38 9.30 6.77
C ALA A 458 12.88 9.12 6.47
N TYR A 459 12.49 9.07 5.19
CA TYR A 459 11.11 8.84 4.78
C TYR A 459 10.57 7.50 5.26
N GLU A 460 11.39 6.45 5.26
CA GLU A 460 10.98 5.10 5.65
C GLU A 460 11.18 4.79 7.15
N LYS A 461 12.30 5.21 7.74
CA LYS A 461 12.72 4.89 9.12
C LYS A 461 12.14 5.85 10.14
N THR A 462 12.05 7.13 9.79
CA THR A 462 11.54 8.20 10.67
C THR A 462 10.46 9.01 9.95
N PRO A 463 9.36 8.37 9.53
CA PRO A 463 8.34 9.02 8.73
C PRO A 463 7.75 10.24 9.48
N PRO A 464 7.36 11.32 8.80
CA PRO A 464 6.91 12.55 9.45
C PRO A 464 5.82 12.36 10.51
N THR A 465 5.86 13.11 11.61
CA THR A 465 4.79 13.08 12.62
C THR A 465 3.61 14.00 12.27
N ASP A 466 3.79 14.90 11.30
CA ASP A 466 2.73 15.77 10.81
C ASP A 466 1.62 14.95 10.16
N SER A 467 0.50 14.80 10.86
CA SER A 467 -0.66 14.08 10.36
C SER A 467 -1.28 14.69 9.09
N GLY A 468 -1.03 15.97 8.82
CA GLY A 468 -1.47 16.66 7.61
C GLY A 468 -0.74 16.19 6.36
N PHE A 469 0.55 15.84 6.46
CA PHE A 469 1.35 15.31 5.34
C PHE A 469 0.63 14.15 4.67
N TYR A 470 0.18 13.17 5.47
CA TYR A 470 -0.54 11.98 5.01
C TYR A 470 -1.94 12.20 4.44
N ARG A 471 -2.45 13.43 4.53
CA ARG A 471 -3.79 13.81 4.03
C ARG A 471 -3.72 14.85 2.91
N ARG A 472 -2.56 15.44 2.62
CA ARG A 472 -2.41 16.49 1.60
C ARG A 472 -1.98 15.89 0.25
N ILE A 473 -2.71 16.25 -0.80
CA ILE A 473 -2.44 15.90 -2.20
C ILE A 473 -2.39 17.19 -3.02
N ILE A 474 -1.45 17.29 -3.96
CA ILE A 474 -1.38 18.41 -4.92
C ILE A 474 -1.65 17.86 -6.32
N LEU A 475 -2.57 18.47 -7.04
CA LEU A 475 -2.96 18.08 -8.40
C LEU A 475 -2.79 19.25 -9.36
N GLY A 476 -1.90 19.10 -10.34
CA GLY A 476 -1.66 20.09 -11.41
C GLY A 476 -2.21 19.64 -12.76
N ALA A 477 -2.91 20.52 -13.47
CA ALA A 477 -3.48 20.22 -14.79
C ALA A 477 -3.62 21.45 -15.69
N TYR A 478 -3.58 21.23 -17.00
CA TYR A 478 -3.81 22.25 -18.03
C TYR A 478 -5.13 22.03 -18.79
N PHE A 479 -6.02 23.02 -18.78
CA PHE A 479 -7.15 23.10 -19.71
C PHE A 479 -6.65 23.74 -21.01
N GLN A 480 -6.32 22.90 -21.99
CA GLN A 480 -5.80 23.36 -23.27
C GLN A 480 -6.98 23.69 -24.18
N ASP A 481 -7.12 24.92 -24.63
CA ASP A 481 -8.19 25.36 -25.54
C ASP A 481 -7.62 26.36 -26.54
N SER A 482 -6.87 25.82 -27.50
CA SER A 482 -6.19 26.62 -28.53
C SER A 482 -7.20 27.28 -29.49
N GLY A 483 -8.42 26.75 -29.57
CA GLY A 483 -9.53 27.27 -30.38
C GLY A 483 -10.40 28.32 -29.69
N ALA A 484 -10.24 28.49 -28.38
CA ALA A 484 -11.07 29.32 -27.50
C ALA A 484 -12.57 29.00 -27.60
N ASP A 485 -12.94 27.74 -27.80
CA ASP A 485 -14.33 27.30 -27.91
C ASP A 485 -14.93 26.83 -26.57
N GLY A 486 -14.14 26.88 -25.49
CA GLY A 486 -14.51 26.46 -24.15
C GLY A 486 -14.47 24.95 -23.94
N ARG A 487 -13.88 24.20 -24.88
CA ARG A 487 -13.69 22.75 -24.80
C ARG A 487 -12.20 22.43 -24.68
N ASP A 488 -11.89 21.45 -23.82
CA ASP A 488 -10.51 20.96 -23.67
C ASP A 488 -10.07 20.22 -24.95
N ASP A 489 -8.91 20.58 -25.49
CA ASP A 489 -8.25 19.96 -26.64
C ASP A 489 -7.58 18.63 -26.22
N ARG A 490 -7.14 18.56 -24.97
CA ARG A 490 -6.48 17.41 -24.35
C ARG A 490 -7.29 16.95 -23.15
N ASN A 491 -7.00 15.76 -22.63
CA ASN A 491 -7.79 15.20 -21.54
C ASN A 491 -7.16 15.40 -20.15
N TYR A 492 -6.25 16.37 -20.03
CA TYR A 492 -5.45 16.55 -18.82
C TYR A 492 -6.32 16.88 -17.60
N VAL A 493 -7.23 17.85 -17.72
CA VAL A 493 -8.11 18.24 -16.61
C VAL A 493 -9.10 17.15 -16.26
N GLN A 494 -9.71 16.47 -17.25
CA GLN A 494 -10.65 15.38 -16.97
C GLN A 494 -9.97 14.28 -16.16
N THR A 495 -8.79 13.84 -16.59
CA THR A 495 -8.01 12.79 -15.92
C THR A 495 -7.62 13.20 -14.50
N ILE A 496 -7.13 14.42 -14.29
CA ILE A 496 -6.77 14.90 -12.95
C ILE A 496 -7.99 15.17 -12.07
N GLN A 497 -9.13 15.55 -12.65
CA GLN A 497 -10.38 15.74 -11.91
C GLN A 497 -10.95 14.40 -11.41
N GLU A 498 -10.73 13.29 -12.12
CA GLU A 498 -11.02 11.94 -11.61
C GLU A 498 -10.28 11.67 -10.29
N LEU A 499 -8.98 11.96 -10.25
CA LEU A 499 -8.16 11.85 -9.04
C LEU A 499 -8.67 12.75 -7.92
N TYR A 500 -9.01 14.01 -8.23
CA TYR A 500 -9.59 14.94 -7.26
C TYR A 500 -10.86 14.38 -6.63
N ASN A 501 -11.81 13.92 -7.43
CA ASN A 501 -13.09 13.39 -6.97
C ASN A 501 -12.87 12.17 -6.05
N PHE A 502 -11.93 11.30 -6.42
CA PHE A 502 -11.56 10.14 -5.61
C PHE A 502 -10.95 10.54 -4.26
N PHE A 503 -9.89 11.33 -4.27
CA PHE A 503 -9.16 11.70 -3.06
C PHE A 503 -10.01 12.53 -2.09
N THR A 504 -10.79 13.48 -2.60
CA THR A 504 -11.73 14.25 -1.75
C THR A 504 -12.83 13.34 -1.18
N GLY A 505 -13.36 12.40 -1.97
CA GLY A 505 -14.30 11.38 -1.49
C GLY A 505 -13.73 10.47 -0.40
N LYS A 506 -12.40 10.31 -0.36
CA LYS A 506 -11.66 9.58 0.69
C LYS A 506 -11.24 10.46 1.88
N GLY A 507 -11.56 11.76 1.87
CA GLY A 507 -11.24 12.69 2.95
C GLY A 507 -9.83 13.27 2.91
N TYR A 508 -9.10 13.15 1.80
CA TYR A 508 -7.86 13.88 1.60
C TYR A 508 -8.15 15.37 1.36
N THR A 509 -7.22 16.22 1.82
CA THR A 509 -7.16 17.64 1.49
C THR A 509 -6.43 17.78 0.16
N VAL A 510 -7.15 18.16 -0.89
CA VAL A 510 -6.62 18.22 -2.25
C VAL A 510 -6.47 19.67 -2.70
N GLN A 511 -5.25 20.09 -3.00
CA GLN A 511 -4.91 21.34 -3.65
C GLN A 511 -5.01 21.17 -5.17
N ARG A 512 -5.77 22.04 -5.86
CA ARG A 512 -5.94 22.03 -7.32
C ARG A 512 -5.20 23.21 -7.93
N GLU A 513 -4.10 22.93 -8.61
CA GLU A 513 -3.31 23.91 -9.36
C GLU A 513 -3.61 23.78 -10.84
N TYR A 514 -4.79 24.26 -11.26
CA TYR A 514 -5.19 24.17 -12.67
C TYR A 514 -5.00 25.51 -13.36
N VAL A 515 -4.50 25.45 -14.59
CA VAL A 515 -4.36 26.59 -15.50
C VAL A 515 -5.17 26.34 -16.74
N ALA A 516 -5.75 27.39 -17.32
CA ALA A 516 -6.43 27.30 -18.62
C ALA A 516 -5.71 28.17 -19.65
N THR A 517 -5.81 27.80 -20.94
CA THR A 517 -5.28 28.63 -22.04
C THR A 517 -5.76 30.07 -21.89
N SER A 518 -4.84 31.02 -22.11
CA SER A 518 -5.14 32.43 -21.91
C SER A 518 -6.34 32.87 -22.78
N GLY A 519 -7.35 33.47 -22.14
CA GLY A 519 -8.57 33.92 -22.80
C GLY A 519 -9.65 32.84 -22.99
N SER A 520 -9.38 31.57 -22.68
CA SER A 520 -10.40 30.51 -22.74
C SER A 520 -11.46 30.67 -21.64
N ASN A 521 -12.64 30.11 -21.88
CA ASN A 521 -13.69 29.97 -20.88
C ASN A 521 -14.06 28.49 -20.74
N PRO A 522 -13.39 27.73 -19.86
CA PRO A 522 -13.64 26.29 -19.70
C PRO A 522 -15.11 25.98 -19.45
N GLN A 523 -15.72 25.15 -20.30
CA GLN A 523 -17.11 24.69 -20.19
C GLN A 523 -17.26 23.18 -20.36
N TYR A 524 -16.44 22.56 -21.20
CA TYR A 524 -16.55 21.15 -21.58
C TYR A 524 -15.18 20.46 -21.57
N TYR A 525 -15.16 19.19 -21.17
CA TYR A 525 -14.02 18.30 -21.39
C TYR A 525 -13.87 17.93 -22.87
N GLN A 526 -12.76 17.29 -23.22
CA GLN A 526 -12.47 16.87 -24.58
C GLN A 526 -13.56 15.97 -25.17
N ASP A 527 -14.17 15.09 -24.36
CA ASP A 527 -15.27 14.23 -24.81
C ASP A 527 -16.60 14.97 -25.04
N GLY A 528 -16.66 16.26 -24.70
CA GLY A 528 -17.84 17.13 -24.82
C GLY A 528 -18.76 17.13 -23.59
N SER A 529 -18.43 16.35 -22.56
CA SER A 529 -19.14 16.40 -21.28
C SER A 529 -18.85 17.71 -20.55
N ALA A 530 -19.83 18.24 -19.81
CA ALA A 530 -19.67 19.51 -19.11
C ALA A 530 -18.71 19.37 -17.92
N ILE A 531 -17.84 20.36 -17.72
CA ILE A 531 -17.04 20.42 -16.49
C ILE A 531 -17.93 20.69 -15.26
N PRO A 532 -17.53 20.22 -14.07
CA PRO A 532 -18.20 20.52 -12.81
C PRO A 532 -18.46 22.01 -12.59
N ALA A 533 -19.57 22.33 -11.91
CA ALA A 533 -19.98 23.72 -11.69
C ALA A 533 -18.93 24.54 -10.91
N ASP A 534 -18.18 23.90 -10.01
CA ASP A 534 -17.13 24.53 -9.21
C ASP A 534 -15.82 24.77 -9.99
N LEU A 535 -15.68 24.21 -11.21
CA LEU A 535 -14.60 24.53 -12.14
C LEU A 535 -14.96 25.66 -13.13
N LYS A 536 -16.22 26.11 -13.18
CA LYS A 536 -16.64 27.14 -14.12
C LYS A 536 -16.19 28.53 -13.68
N LYS A 537 -15.79 29.37 -14.65
CA LYS A 537 -15.56 30.81 -14.39
C LYS A 537 -16.87 31.53 -14.03
N PRO A 538 -16.83 32.55 -13.15
CA PRO A 538 -15.66 33.06 -12.42
C PRO A 538 -15.37 32.33 -11.10
N GLY A 539 -16.03 31.21 -10.81
CA GLY A 539 -15.93 30.51 -9.52
C GLY A 539 -14.60 29.79 -9.29
N PHE A 540 -13.97 29.29 -10.36
CA PHE A 540 -12.60 28.78 -10.35
C PHE A 540 -11.66 29.75 -11.08
N PRO A 541 -10.49 30.09 -10.51
CA PRO A 541 -9.65 31.16 -11.03
C PRO A 541 -8.80 30.75 -12.25
N TRP A 542 -8.42 29.48 -12.36
CA TRP A 542 -7.59 28.94 -13.47
C TRP A 542 -6.20 29.59 -13.60
N ASP A 543 -5.59 29.92 -12.47
CA ASP A 543 -4.36 30.71 -12.36
C ASP A 543 -3.26 30.03 -11.53
N GLY A 544 -3.31 28.68 -11.39
CA GLY A 544 -2.30 27.93 -10.64
C GLY A 544 -0.87 28.29 -11.05
N SER A 545 0.02 28.43 -10.06
CA SER A 545 1.35 28.99 -10.28
C SER A 545 2.48 28.20 -9.61
N ALA A 546 3.72 28.45 -10.03
CA ALA A 546 4.90 27.94 -9.35
C ALA A 546 4.91 28.27 -7.86
N ALA A 547 4.44 29.47 -7.48
CA ALA A 547 4.39 29.90 -6.08
C ALA A 547 3.41 29.05 -5.25
N ASP A 548 2.26 28.70 -5.82
CA ASP A 548 1.25 27.85 -5.18
C ASP A 548 1.75 26.41 -5.03
N ILE A 549 2.44 25.89 -6.05
CA ILE A 549 3.10 24.58 -6.01
C ILE A 549 4.18 24.56 -4.92
N VAL A 550 5.06 25.57 -4.88
CA VAL A 550 6.09 25.70 -3.84
C VAL A 550 5.46 25.79 -2.45
N ALA A 551 4.39 26.56 -2.28
CA ALA A 551 3.68 26.68 -1.01
C ALA A 551 3.08 25.34 -0.57
N GLY A 552 2.43 24.61 -1.49
CA GLY A 552 1.87 23.29 -1.23
C GLY A 552 2.93 22.26 -0.86
N LEU A 553 4.03 22.22 -1.61
CA LEU A 553 5.18 21.36 -1.34
C LEU A 553 5.78 21.66 0.03
N ASN A 554 6.06 22.93 0.33
CA ASN A 554 6.65 23.34 1.61
C ASN A 554 5.70 23.10 2.80
N ALA A 555 4.39 23.10 2.59
CA ALA A 555 3.43 22.66 3.61
C ALA A 555 3.51 21.14 3.86
N GLY A 556 3.95 20.37 2.87
CA GLY A 556 4.10 18.91 2.86
C GLY A 556 2.91 18.22 2.18
N ALA A 557 3.18 17.29 1.27
CA ALA A 557 2.15 16.46 0.64
C ALA A 557 2.70 15.05 0.42
N ILE A 558 1.88 14.02 0.57
CA ILE A 558 2.33 12.65 0.26
C ILE A 558 2.51 12.46 -1.25
N LEU A 559 1.69 13.13 -2.05
CA LEU A 559 1.67 12.99 -3.51
C LEU A 559 1.45 14.34 -4.17
N LEU A 560 2.28 14.62 -5.18
CA LEU A 560 1.99 15.59 -6.22
C LEU A 560 1.82 14.85 -7.54
N ALA A 561 0.69 15.03 -8.21
CA ALA A 561 0.47 14.50 -9.55
C ALA A 561 0.22 15.62 -10.56
N HIS A 562 0.89 15.55 -11.70
CA HIS A 562 0.83 16.58 -12.74
C HIS A 562 0.55 15.96 -14.12
N ARG A 563 -0.43 16.51 -14.85
CA ARG A 563 -0.73 16.17 -16.26
C ARG A 563 -0.76 17.44 -17.12
N ASP A 564 0.18 17.53 -18.05
CA ASP A 564 0.32 18.62 -19.04
C ASP A 564 1.46 18.27 -20.02
N HIS A 565 1.89 19.24 -20.83
CA HIS A 565 3.20 19.33 -21.44
C HIS A 565 4.33 19.60 -20.43
N ALA A 566 5.53 19.18 -20.82
CA ALA A 566 6.75 19.48 -20.09
C ALA A 566 7.96 19.52 -21.05
N SER A 567 9.10 19.87 -20.49
CA SER A 567 10.39 19.88 -21.16
C SER A 567 11.43 19.31 -20.21
N ARG A 568 12.67 19.17 -20.69
CA ARG A 568 13.82 18.78 -19.86
C ARG A 568 13.98 19.65 -18.61
N SER A 569 13.50 20.91 -18.62
CA SER A 569 13.63 21.84 -17.50
C SER A 569 12.37 22.00 -16.63
N GLY A 570 11.30 21.24 -16.88
CA GLY A 570 10.09 21.23 -16.04
C GLY A 570 8.78 21.37 -16.80
N TRP A 571 7.70 21.63 -16.07
CA TRP A 571 6.31 21.65 -16.55
C TRP A 571 5.93 22.98 -17.20
N SER A 572 5.01 22.94 -18.17
CA SER A 572 4.53 24.14 -18.85
C SER A 572 3.39 24.84 -18.09
N HIS A 573 2.37 24.10 -17.66
CA HIS A 573 1.13 24.59 -17.07
C HIS A 573 0.57 23.63 -15.99
N PRO A 574 0.33 24.13 -14.77
CA PRO A 574 0.99 25.31 -14.19
C PRO A 574 2.51 25.24 -14.38
N SER A 575 3.13 26.36 -14.75
CA SER A 575 4.57 26.37 -14.98
C SER A 575 5.30 26.13 -13.67
N PHE A 576 6.20 25.15 -13.66
CA PHE A 576 7.08 24.83 -12.54
C PHE A 576 8.36 24.18 -13.07
N THR A 577 9.48 24.85 -12.87
CA THR A 577 10.73 24.58 -13.59
C THR A 577 11.91 24.42 -12.64
N THR A 578 13.06 24.03 -13.18
CA THR A 578 14.32 23.96 -12.43
C THR A 578 14.69 25.29 -11.75
N SER A 579 14.25 26.43 -12.30
CA SER A 579 14.49 27.75 -11.70
C SER A 579 13.68 28.00 -10.41
N ASP A 580 12.53 27.34 -10.27
CA ASP A 580 11.64 27.47 -9.11
C ASP A 580 12.10 26.59 -7.95
N LEU A 581 12.86 25.52 -8.25
CA LEU A 581 13.33 24.56 -7.26
C LEU A 581 14.07 25.25 -6.13
N ALA A 582 14.84 26.33 -6.39
CA ALA A 582 15.52 27.15 -5.38
C ALA A 582 14.67 27.47 -4.13
N SER A 583 13.36 27.59 -4.29
CA SER A 583 12.39 27.98 -3.25
C SER A 583 11.83 26.82 -2.42
N LEU A 584 12.18 25.56 -2.74
CA LEU A 584 11.72 24.39 -1.97
C LEU A 584 12.48 24.26 -0.65
N ASN A 585 11.73 24.02 0.41
CA ASN A 585 12.16 23.78 1.78
C ASN A 585 11.15 22.85 2.49
N THR A 586 10.98 21.63 1.96
CA THR A 586 10.04 20.63 2.51
C THR A 586 10.51 20.01 3.83
N GLY A 587 11.79 20.19 4.20
CA GLY A 587 12.38 19.52 5.35
C GLY A 587 12.27 18.00 5.23
N SER A 588 11.61 17.34 6.20
CA SER A 588 11.33 15.90 6.16
C SER A 588 10.06 15.53 5.40
N LEU A 589 9.30 16.50 4.87
CA LEU A 589 7.99 16.31 4.23
C LEU A 589 8.10 16.09 2.71
N SER A 590 9.09 15.33 2.27
CA SER A 590 9.34 15.10 0.84
C SER A 590 8.23 14.27 0.19
N PRO A 591 7.64 14.73 -0.93
CA PRO A 591 6.56 14.03 -1.63
C PRO A 591 7.09 12.92 -2.56
N VAL A 592 6.19 12.01 -2.92
CA VAL A 592 6.29 11.27 -4.19
C VAL A 592 5.68 12.13 -5.30
N ILE A 593 6.33 12.19 -6.46
CA ILE A 593 5.87 13.00 -7.60
C ILE A 593 5.54 12.10 -8.79
N PHE A 594 4.30 12.20 -9.29
CA PHE A 594 3.89 11.63 -10.57
C PHE A 594 3.91 12.75 -11.62
N SER A 595 5.05 12.88 -12.29
CA SER A 595 5.29 13.82 -13.39
C SER A 595 4.89 13.16 -14.71
N ILE A 596 3.58 13.04 -14.93
CA ILE A 596 3.02 12.32 -16.06
C ILE A 596 2.87 13.32 -17.21
N ASN A 597 3.96 13.50 -17.94
CA ASN A 597 4.14 14.46 -19.02
C ASN A 597 5.40 14.10 -19.80
N CYS A 598 5.71 14.85 -20.85
CA CYS A 598 6.86 14.56 -21.68
C CYS A 598 8.19 15.07 -21.12
N GLN A 599 9.28 14.34 -21.38
CA GLN A 599 10.67 14.82 -21.25
C GLN A 599 11.14 15.26 -19.84
N SER A 600 10.29 15.29 -18.83
CA SER A 600 10.66 15.78 -17.49
C SER A 600 11.67 14.88 -16.79
N GLY A 601 11.77 13.61 -17.18
CA GLY A 601 12.74 12.63 -16.70
C GLY A 601 13.74 12.20 -17.78
N TRP A 602 14.17 13.13 -18.63
CA TRP A 602 15.22 12.92 -19.64
C TRP A 602 16.60 12.75 -18.96
N PHE A 603 16.78 11.65 -18.22
CA PHE A 603 17.94 11.37 -17.38
C PHE A 603 19.22 11.05 -18.16
N ASP A 604 19.16 10.98 -19.48
CA ASP A 604 20.32 10.77 -20.34
C ASP A 604 20.74 12.03 -21.10
N HIS A 605 20.28 13.20 -20.67
CA HIS A 605 20.46 14.44 -21.39
C HIS A 605 21.95 14.82 -21.52
N GLU A 606 22.79 14.38 -20.60
CA GLU A 606 24.24 14.57 -20.59
C GLU A 606 25.01 13.54 -21.44
N THR A 607 24.36 12.46 -21.89
CA THR A 607 25.00 11.42 -22.73
C THR A 607 24.32 11.15 -24.07
N ASP A 608 23.13 11.72 -24.33
CA ASP A 608 22.43 11.53 -25.60
C ASP A 608 23.22 12.12 -26.79
N SER A 609 23.03 11.53 -27.97
CA SER A 609 23.76 11.91 -29.18
C SER A 609 23.38 13.30 -29.72
N ASP A 610 22.32 13.91 -29.20
CA ASP A 610 21.81 15.23 -29.61
C ASP A 610 22.30 16.37 -28.69
N SER A 611 23.07 16.03 -27.65
CA SER A 611 23.47 16.95 -26.58
C SER A 611 24.99 17.12 -26.50
N SER A 612 25.46 18.36 -26.52
CA SER A 612 26.81 18.76 -26.07
C SER A 612 26.78 19.31 -24.63
N THR A 613 25.73 19.00 -23.88
CA THR A 613 25.43 19.60 -22.58
C THR A 613 25.75 18.63 -21.44
N THR A 614 25.87 19.16 -20.22
CA THR A 614 26.05 18.40 -18.98
C THR A 614 24.89 18.68 -18.01
N THR A 615 23.70 18.96 -18.54
CA THR A 615 22.57 19.47 -17.75
C THR A 615 21.59 18.36 -17.42
N GLU A 616 21.43 18.08 -16.12
CA GLU A 616 20.42 17.17 -15.59
C GLU A 616 19.00 17.64 -15.94
N SER A 617 18.08 16.68 -16.07
CA SER A 617 16.65 16.91 -16.24
C SER A 617 15.96 17.44 -14.98
N PHE A 618 14.74 17.95 -15.13
CA PHE A 618 13.91 18.43 -14.03
C PHE A 618 13.70 17.36 -12.95
N ALA A 619 13.41 16.13 -13.34
CA ALA A 619 13.14 15.05 -12.40
C ALA A 619 14.39 14.66 -11.59
N GLU A 620 15.58 14.73 -12.19
CA GLU A 620 16.84 14.53 -11.48
C GLU A 620 17.10 15.65 -10.49
N GLN A 621 17.00 16.91 -10.95
CA GLN A 621 17.24 18.08 -10.10
C GLN A 621 16.26 18.16 -8.93
N ILE A 622 14.97 17.86 -9.12
CA ILE A 622 14.02 17.86 -7.99
C ILE A 622 14.24 16.67 -7.04
N LEU A 623 14.80 15.56 -7.52
CA LEU A 623 15.11 14.39 -6.71
C LEU A 623 16.41 14.59 -5.89
N THR A 624 17.47 15.14 -6.46
CA THR A 624 18.80 15.22 -5.79
C THR A 624 18.97 16.47 -4.91
N ARG A 625 18.08 17.45 -5.02
CA ARG A 625 18.24 18.76 -4.35
C ARG A 625 17.64 18.83 -2.94
N ASP A 626 18.17 19.78 -2.17
CA ASP A 626 17.60 20.42 -0.97
C ASP A 626 16.06 20.39 -0.85
N GLY A 627 15.41 19.69 0.08
CA GLY A 627 13.95 19.78 0.25
C GLY A 627 13.12 19.36 -0.98
N GLY A 628 13.71 18.56 -1.87
CA GLY A 628 13.07 18.04 -3.07
C GLY A 628 12.16 16.83 -2.83
N ALA A 629 11.89 16.10 -3.91
CA ALA A 629 11.10 14.87 -3.88
C ALA A 629 11.87 13.71 -3.24
N VAL A 630 11.15 12.70 -2.75
CA VAL A 630 11.76 11.41 -2.36
C VAL A 630 11.78 10.41 -3.52
N ALA A 631 10.87 10.56 -4.48
CA ALA A 631 10.84 9.80 -5.72
C ALA A 631 10.04 10.53 -6.79
N VAL A 632 10.36 10.27 -8.06
CA VAL A 632 9.68 10.83 -9.23
C VAL A 632 9.43 9.72 -10.26
N ILE A 633 8.19 9.62 -10.73
CA ILE A 633 7.86 8.86 -11.96
C ILE A 633 7.75 9.87 -13.10
N ALA A 634 8.58 9.72 -14.12
CA ALA A 634 8.68 10.67 -15.23
C ALA A 634 9.05 9.98 -16.56
N ALA A 635 8.68 10.61 -17.68
CA ALA A 635 9.00 10.12 -19.02
C ALA A 635 10.34 10.67 -19.54
N THR A 636 11.08 9.83 -20.26
CA THR A 636 12.40 10.19 -20.82
C THR A 636 12.33 11.03 -22.09
N ARG A 637 11.24 10.94 -22.85
CA ARG A 637 11.04 11.62 -24.16
C ARG A 637 9.61 12.15 -24.28
N ASN A 638 9.26 12.62 -25.48
CA ASN A 638 7.86 12.89 -25.83
C ASN A 638 7.03 11.64 -25.54
N SER A 639 5.92 11.86 -24.83
CA SER A 639 5.02 10.80 -24.40
C SER A 639 3.60 11.08 -24.92
N PRO A 640 2.86 10.04 -25.33
CA PRO A 640 1.53 10.20 -25.92
C PRO A 640 0.48 10.53 -24.85
N THR A 641 -0.44 11.46 -25.13
CA THR A 641 -1.43 11.94 -24.13
C THR A 641 -2.31 10.85 -23.54
N TYR A 642 -2.93 10.04 -24.39
CA TYR A 642 -3.97 9.13 -23.91
C TYR A 642 -3.39 7.92 -23.17
N PRO A 643 -2.26 7.30 -23.60
CA PRO A 643 -1.56 6.33 -22.77
C PRO A 643 -1.07 6.92 -21.44
N ASN A 644 -0.58 8.17 -21.42
CA ASN A 644 -0.24 8.87 -20.17
C ASN A 644 -1.43 8.97 -19.20
N ASP A 645 -2.64 9.21 -19.71
CA ASP A 645 -3.85 9.28 -18.89
C ASP A 645 -4.20 7.92 -18.26
N ASP A 646 -3.96 6.81 -18.97
CA ASP A 646 -4.16 5.47 -18.42
C ASP A 646 -3.02 5.03 -17.50
N LEU A 647 -1.79 5.48 -17.76
CA LEU A 647 -0.67 5.24 -16.86
C LEU A 647 -0.95 5.86 -15.48
N ILE A 648 -1.33 7.14 -15.41
CA ILE A 648 -1.64 7.77 -14.13
C ILE A 648 -2.85 7.10 -13.44
N ARG A 649 -3.87 6.67 -14.18
CA ARG A 649 -4.98 5.89 -13.62
C ARG A 649 -4.48 4.57 -13.04
N GLY A 650 -3.60 3.87 -13.74
CA GLY A 650 -2.99 2.62 -13.28
C GLY A 650 -2.16 2.81 -12.00
N LEU A 651 -1.38 3.90 -11.90
CA LEU A 651 -0.62 4.24 -10.69
C LEU A 651 -1.55 4.40 -9.47
N ILE A 652 -2.62 5.18 -9.64
CA ILE A 652 -3.57 5.46 -8.56
C ILE A 652 -4.41 4.24 -8.20
N GLU A 653 -4.93 3.50 -9.20
CA GLU A 653 -5.70 2.27 -9.00
C GLU A 653 -4.87 1.19 -8.31
N TYR A 654 -3.57 1.10 -8.56
CA TYR A 654 -2.75 0.10 -7.89
C TYR A 654 -2.55 0.42 -6.41
N ILE A 655 -2.23 1.68 -6.07
CA ILE A 655 -2.05 2.13 -4.68
C ILE A 655 -3.39 2.14 -3.91
N TRP A 656 -4.45 2.58 -4.59
CA TRP A 656 -5.82 2.67 -4.08
C TRP A 656 -6.79 1.85 -4.97
N PRO A 657 -6.92 0.53 -4.73
CA PRO A 657 -7.71 -0.40 -5.56
C PRO A 657 -9.22 -0.18 -5.54
N ASP A 658 -9.70 0.86 -4.86
CA ASP A 658 -11.09 1.30 -4.88
C ASP A 658 -11.30 2.64 -5.61
N PHE A 659 -10.30 3.07 -6.39
CA PHE A 659 -10.42 4.19 -7.30
C PHE A 659 -11.45 3.90 -8.41
N TYR A 660 -11.44 2.69 -8.98
CA TYR A 660 -12.44 2.25 -9.95
C TYR A 660 -13.07 0.89 -9.72
N LEU A 661 -12.35 -0.08 -9.16
CA LEU A 661 -12.89 -1.40 -8.90
C LEU A 661 -13.56 -1.50 -7.53
N THR A 662 -14.57 -2.36 -7.40
CA THR A 662 -14.99 -2.84 -6.06
C THR A 662 -13.78 -3.52 -5.41
N PRO A 663 -13.49 -3.32 -4.12
CA PRO A 663 -12.27 -3.80 -3.48
C PRO A 663 -12.03 -5.29 -3.77
N SER A 664 -11.10 -5.61 -4.68
CA SER A 664 -10.59 -6.97 -4.81
C SER A 664 -9.78 -7.21 -3.54
N GLY A 665 -10.28 -8.08 -2.66
CA GLY A 665 -9.90 -8.19 -1.25
C GLY A 665 -8.49 -8.68 -0.91
N SER A 666 -7.48 -8.37 -1.72
CA SER A 666 -6.07 -8.63 -1.42
C SER A 666 -5.33 -7.29 -1.25
N ALA A 667 -4.63 -7.13 -0.12
CA ALA A 667 -3.69 -6.03 0.06
C ALA A 667 -2.64 -6.08 -1.06
N ARG A 668 -2.43 -4.98 -1.78
CA ARG A 668 -1.39 -4.85 -2.81
C ARG A 668 -0.14 -4.23 -2.21
N SER A 669 1.03 -4.63 -2.72
CA SER A 669 2.27 -3.87 -2.49
C SER A 669 2.09 -2.40 -2.85
N LYS A 670 2.79 -1.51 -2.14
CA LYS A 670 2.85 -0.07 -2.42
C LYS A 670 4.24 0.40 -2.79
N ARG A 671 5.12 -0.55 -3.12
CA ARG A 671 6.51 -0.26 -3.51
C ARG A 671 6.51 0.37 -4.90
N LEU A 672 7.26 1.45 -5.08
CA LEU A 672 7.23 2.25 -6.31
C LEU A 672 7.46 1.46 -7.59
N GLY A 673 8.38 0.49 -7.55
CA GLY A 673 8.64 -0.37 -8.70
C GLY A 673 7.45 -1.25 -9.07
N ASP A 674 6.78 -1.84 -8.07
CA ASP A 674 5.57 -2.64 -8.26
C ASP A 674 4.43 -1.76 -8.80
N VAL A 675 4.27 -0.55 -8.25
CA VAL A 675 3.28 0.46 -8.68
C VAL A 675 3.48 0.85 -10.15
N LEU A 676 4.72 1.12 -10.56
CA LEU A 676 5.00 1.50 -11.95
C LEU A 676 4.79 0.32 -12.91
N ASN A 677 5.26 -0.88 -12.56
CA ASN A 677 5.03 -2.07 -13.38
C ASN A 677 3.52 -2.36 -13.52
N ALA A 678 2.76 -2.25 -12.43
CA ALA A 678 1.32 -2.37 -12.43
C ALA A 678 0.63 -1.36 -13.36
N ALA A 679 1.06 -0.10 -13.34
CA ALA A 679 0.54 0.93 -14.23
C ALA A 679 0.90 0.67 -15.71
N LYS A 680 2.10 0.15 -15.98
CA LYS A 680 2.50 -0.30 -17.31
C LYS A 680 1.58 -1.42 -17.82
N PHE A 681 1.32 -2.44 -17.01
CA PHE A 681 0.35 -3.49 -17.38
C PHE A 681 -1.08 -2.95 -17.56
N TYR A 682 -1.48 -1.96 -16.77
CA TYR A 682 -2.74 -1.26 -17.01
C TYR A 682 -2.77 -0.65 -18.42
N VAL A 683 -1.71 0.05 -18.86
CA VAL A 683 -1.62 0.56 -20.24
C VAL A 683 -1.67 -0.58 -21.28
N ASN A 684 -0.97 -1.70 -21.07
CA ASN A 684 -1.03 -2.86 -21.97
C ASN A 684 -2.45 -3.40 -22.17
N ASP A 685 -3.31 -3.32 -21.15
CA ASP A 685 -4.69 -3.80 -21.26
C ASP A 685 -5.61 -2.85 -22.04
N HIS A 686 -5.17 -1.60 -22.27
CA HIS A 686 -5.95 -0.53 -22.90
C HIS A 686 -5.38 -0.04 -24.23
N TRP A 687 -4.21 -0.52 -24.65
CA TRP A 687 -3.53 -0.02 -25.85
C TRP A 687 -2.92 -1.16 -26.65
N ASP A 688 -2.77 -0.96 -27.96
CA ASP A 688 -2.08 -1.93 -28.81
C ASP A 688 -0.63 -2.13 -28.35
N SER A 689 -0.02 -3.24 -28.76
CA SER A 689 1.29 -3.64 -28.25
C SER A 689 2.42 -2.66 -28.56
N SER A 690 2.33 -1.88 -29.65
CA SER A 690 3.36 -0.90 -29.99
C SER A 690 3.25 0.34 -29.10
N SER A 691 2.03 0.82 -28.88
CA SER A 691 1.74 1.92 -27.95
C SER A 691 2.10 1.55 -26.51
N ALA A 692 1.73 0.34 -26.08
CA ALA A 692 2.04 -0.18 -24.75
C ALA A 692 3.54 -0.33 -24.54
N GLN A 693 4.26 -1.00 -25.46
CA GLN A 693 5.71 -1.17 -25.35
C GLN A 693 6.42 0.19 -25.23
N ARG A 694 6.03 1.17 -26.05
CA ARG A 694 6.59 2.53 -25.97
C ARG A 694 6.41 3.14 -24.58
N GLU A 695 5.23 2.97 -23.98
CA GLU A 695 4.96 3.51 -22.64
C GLU A 695 5.80 2.82 -21.55
N PHE A 696 6.02 1.51 -21.67
CA PHE A 696 6.90 0.75 -20.78
C PHE A 696 8.35 1.24 -20.84
N GLU A 697 8.81 1.65 -22.02
CA GLU A 697 10.15 2.17 -22.23
C GLU A 697 10.30 3.63 -21.78
N LEU A 698 9.26 4.46 -21.96
CA LEU A 698 9.32 5.89 -21.64
C LEU A 698 9.39 6.18 -20.14
N TYR A 699 8.58 5.51 -19.32
CA TYR A 699 8.43 5.86 -17.92
C TYR A 699 9.37 5.10 -16.99
N GLN A 700 10.09 5.88 -16.18
CA GLN A 700 11.08 5.40 -15.23
C GLN A 700 10.68 5.70 -13.78
N CYS A 701 11.13 4.84 -12.87
CA CYS A 701 11.12 5.10 -11.44
C CYS A 701 12.45 5.76 -11.05
N LEU A 702 12.48 7.09 -10.98
CA LEU A 702 13.62 7.83 -10.43
C LEU A 702 13.45 7.90 -8.91
N GLY A 703 14.10 6.96 -8.23
CA GLY A 703 13.88 6.64 -6.84
C GLY A 703 14.19 5.17 -6.55
N ASP A 704 13.99 4.80 -5.29
CA ASP A 704 14.16 3.42 -4.84
C ASP A 704 12.93 2.57 -5.15
N PRO A 705 13.05 1.50 -5.96
CA PRO A 705 11.89 0.70 -6.38
C PRO A 705 11.24 -0.08 -5.24
N THR A 706 11.94 -0.26 -4.11
CA THR A 706 11.44 -0.94 -2.91
C THR A 706 10.76 0.00 -1.91
N MET A 707 10.88 1.32 -2.11
CA MET A 707 10.27 2.30 -1.21
C MET A 707 8.74 2.27 -1.36
N GLU A 708 8.04 2.20 -0.24
CA GLU A 708 6.58 2.17 -0.18
C GLU A 708 6.00 3.58 -0.18
N VAL A 709 4.96 3.81 -0.99
CA VAL A 709 4.19 5.06 -0.94
C VAL A 709 3.29 5.07 0.29
N TRP A 710 3.43 6.09 1.14
CA TRP A 710 2.53 6.27 2.28
C TRP A 710 1.12 6.67 1.82
N THR A 711 0.11 5.90 2.22
CA THR A 711 -1.32 6.24 2.01
C THR A 711 -2.02 6.69 3.29
N LYS A 712 -1.39 6.47 4.45
CA LYS A 712 -1.86 6.84 5.79
C LYS A 712 -0.64 7.00 6.69
N ASN A 713 -0.84 7.56 7.88
CA ASN A 713 0.21 7.64 8.89
C ASN A 713 0.70 6.21 9.25
N PRO A 714 2.00 5.90 9.07
CA PRO A 714 2.56 4.58 9.33
C PRO A 714 2.95 4.34 10.79
N HIS A 715 2.97 5.37 11.64
CA HIS A 715 3.34 5.24 13.05
C HIS A 715 2.39 4.25 13.75
N PRO A 716 2.93 3.19 14.38
CA PRO A 716 2.10 2.15 14.97
C PRO A 716 1.35 2.67 16.20
N THR A 717 0.14 2.17 16.41
CA THR A 717 -0.59 2.28 17.68
C THR A 717 -0.13 1.23 18.70
N ILE A 718 0.75 0.30 18.29
CA ILE A 718 1.18 -0.87 19.04
C ILE A 718 2.68 -0.73 19.36
N VAL A 719 3.03 -0.90 20.63
CA VAL A 719 4.41 -1.08 21.08
C VAL A 719 4.71 -2.58 21.01
N ILE A 720 5.62 -2.99 20.12
CA ILE A 720 6.10 -4.38 20.08
C ILE A 720 6.81 -4.64 21.42
N PRO A 721 6.44 -5.69 22.18
CA PRO A 721 7.05 -5.97 23.47
C PRO A 721 8.57 -6.11 23.33
N TRP A 722 9.34 -5.62 24.30
CA TRP A 722 10.74 -6.04 24.44
C TRP A 722 10.73 -7.53 24.79
N THR A 723 10.99 -8.38 23.80
CA THR A 723 10.91 -9.83 23.99
C THR A 723 12.25 -10.39 24.42
N LYS A 724 12.25 -11.11 25.55
CA LYS A 724 13.31 -12.08 25.88
C LYS A 724 13.41 -13.09 24.73
N LEU A 725 14.62 -13.34 24.24
CA LEU A 725 14.87 -14.32 23.19
C LEU A 725 14.95 -15.72 23.83
N TYR A 726 14.08 -16.62 23.42
CA TYR A 726 14.19 -18.03 23.77
C TYR A 726 14.77 -18.78 22.56
N LYS A 727 15.89 -19.47 22.79
CA LYS A 727 16.49 -20.40 21.82
C LYS A 727 16.09 -21.82 22.21
N GLU A 728 15.20 -22.44 21.45
CA GLU A 728 15.01 -23.88 21.53
C GLU A 728 15.99 -24.56 20.58
N ILE A 729 16.74 -25.54 21.09
CA ILE A 729 17.64 -26.35 20.26
C ILE A 729 16.83 -27.52 19.70
N THR A 730 16.58 -27.51 18.39
CA THR A 730 15.82 -28.55 17.68
C THR A 730 16.64 -29.15 16.54
N TYR A 731 16.42 -30.43 16.27
CA TYR A 731 17.10 -31.14 15.16
C TYR A 731 16.19 -31.19 13.95
N ILE A 732 16.41 -30.31 12.96
CA ILE A 732 15.64 -30.30 11.70
C ILE A 732 16.38 -31.07 10.62
N LYS A 733 15.66 -31.95 9.92
CA LYS A 733 16.20 -32.72 8.79
C LYS A 733 15.87 -31.98 7.49
N LEU A 734 16.85 -31.33 6.89
CA LEU A 734 16.68 -30.64 5.60
C LEU A 734 16.47 -31.64 4.44
N PRO A 735 15.75 -31.26 3.36
CA PRO A 735 15.41 -32.17 2.27
C PRO A 735 16.60 -32.69 1.44
N ASN A 736 17.77 -32.03 1.52
CA ASN A 736 19.10 -32.40 1.01
C ASN A 736 20.04 -31.21 1.28
N PRO A 737 21.26 -31.35 1.85
CA PRO A 737 22.18 -32.50 1.81
C PRO A 737 22.11 -33.44 3.05
N PRO A 738 22.93 -34.52 3.12
CA PRO A 738 22.62 -35.75 3.87
C PRO A 738 22.96 -35.77 5.37
N ASP A 739 23.45 -34.68 5.96
CA ASP A 739 23.74 -34.62 7.40
C ASP A 739 22.72 -33.72 8.13
N PRO A 740 22.23 -34.12 9.32
CA PRO A 740 21.43 -33.22 10.16
C PRO A 740 22.29 -32.01 10.54
N VAL A 741 21.95 -30.85 9.97
CA VAL A 741 22.52 -29.56 10.38
C VAL A 741 21.86 -29.21 11.70
N LYS A 742 22.66 -28.97 12.74
CA LYS A 742 22.10 -28.45 13.97
C LYS A 742 21.66 -27.00 13.72
N THR A 743 20.40 -26.71 14.01
CA THR A 743 19.79 -25.39 13.79
C THR A 743 19.29 -24.87 15.14
N GLY A 744 19.54 -23.60 15.43
CA GLY A 744 18.92 -22.92 16.56
C GLY A 744 17.58 -22.36 16.13
N GLN A 745 16.51 -22.67 16.85
CA GLN A 745 15.20 -22.09 16.58
C GLN A 745 14.96 -20.92 17.53
N TYR A 746 14.67 -19.75 16.96
CA TYR A 746 14.26 -18.57 17.71
C TYR A 746 12.76 -18.38 17.58
N VAL A 747 12.07 -18.29 18.72
CA VAL A 747 10.65 -17.94 18.78
C VAL A 747 10.54 -16.50 19.25
N ILE A 748 10.07 -15.61 18.37
CA ILE A 748 10.01 -14.18 18.61
C ILE A 748 8.54 -13.76 18.72
N PRO A 749 8.07 -13.34 19.90
CA PRO A 749 6.74 -12.79 20.06
C PRO A 749 6.62 -11.49 19.26
N THR A 750 5.49 -11.35 18.57
CA THR A 750 5.16 -10.15 17.78
C THR A 750 3.82 -9.56 18.21
N GLY A 751 2.95 -10.35 18.83
CA GLY A 751 1.63 -9.93 19.29
C GLY A 751 0.58 -9.86 18.18
N GLU A 752 0.97 -10.01 16.92
CA GLU A 752 0.07 -10.02 15.76
C GLU A 752 0.63 -10.90 14.62
N ASP A 753 -0.22 -11.25 13.66
CA ASP A 753 0.16 -12.05 12.50
C ASP A 753 0.65 -11.18 11.34
N ASN A 754 1.45 -11.78 10.45
CA ASN A 754 2.01 -11.15 9.25
C ASN A 754 3.07 -10.06 9.52
N VAL A 755 3.69 -10.05 10.70
CA VAL A 755 4.89 -9.26 10.96
C VAL A 755 6.08 -10.01 10.38
N LEU A 756 6.82 -9.38 9.49
CA LEU A 756 8.09 -9.93 9.02
C LEU A 756 9.16 -9.64 10.06
N VAL A 757 9.68 -10.69 10.68
CA VAL A 757 10.78 -10.60 11.65
C VAL A 757 12.08 -11.04 10.98
N SER A 758 13.11 -10.21 11.12
CA SER A 758 14.44 -10.46 10.57
C SER A 758 15.48 -10.44 11.68
N LEU A 759 16.29 -11.49 11.75
CA LEU A 759 17.49 -11.55 12.57
C LEU A 759 18.66 -11.04 11.76
N ILE A 760 19.41 -10.09 12.31
CA ILE A 760 20.50 -9.39 11.63
C ILE A 760 21.76 -9.52 12.48
N ARG A 761 22.86 -9.97 11.87
CA ARG A 761 24.17 -10.07 12.48
C ARG A 761 25.19 -9.37 11.60
N ASP A 762 26.02 -8.52 12.19
CA ASP A 762 27.07 -7.78 11.46
C ASP A 762 26.53 -7.03 10.22
N GLY A 763 25.27 -6.57 10.29
CA GLY A 763 24.59 -5.87 9.20
C GLY A 763 23.95 -6.77 8.13
N GLU A 764 24.06 -8.09 8.23
CA GLU A 764 23.47 -9.06 7.29
C GLU A 764 22.31 -9.84 7.91
N ILE A 765 21.28 -10.13 7.12
CA ILE A 765 20.16 -10.97 7.55
C ILE A 765 20.65 -12.42 7.67
N VAL A 766 20.46 -13.02 8.84
CA VAL A 766 20.84 -14.41 9.15
C VAL A 766 19.64 -15.35 9.31
N GLY A 767 18.43 -14.80 9.40
CA GLY A 767 17.18 -15.57 9.39
C GLY A 767 15.96 -14.66 9.33
N GLN A 768 14.87 -15.13 8.72
CA GLN A 768 13.61 -14.40 8.66
C GLN A 768 12.41 -15.33 8.77
N ALA A 769 11.34 -14.85 9.38
CA ALA A 769 10.04 -15.50 9.32
C ALA A 769 8.92 -14.47 9.41
N LEU A 770 7.76 -14.88 8.90
CA LEU A 770 6.52 -14.14 9.07
C LEU A 770 5.80 -14.67 10.31
N SER A 771 5.28 -13.78 11.16
CA SER A 771 4.58 -14.21 12.37
C SER A 771 3.23 -14.88 12.07
N GLN A 772 2.94 -15.94 12.83
CA GLN A 772 1.67 -16.66 12.85
C GLN A 772 1.26 -16.94 14.30
N ASN A 773 -0.02 -16.78 14.61
CA ASN A 773 -0.55 -16.79 15.97
C ASN A 773 0.23 -15.86 16.94
N GLY A 774 0.66 -14.69 16.45
CA GLY A 774 1.39 -13.69 17.23
C GLY A 774 2.86 -14.00 17.49
N GLN A 775 3.45 -15.01 16.83
CA GLN A 775 4.86 -15.40 16.99
C GLN A 775 5.54 -15.68 15.65
N ALA A 776 6.79 -15.24 15.49
CA ALA A 776 7.65 -15.62 14.37
C ALA A 776 8.64 -16.69 14.82
N VAL A 777 8.65 -17.83 14.12
CA VAL A 777 9.57 -18.94 14.39
C VAL A 777 10.64 -18.95 13.31
N ILE A 778 11.90 -18.68 13.70
CA ILE A 778 13.03 -18.50 12.79
C ILE A 778 14.06 -19.58 13.06
N ASP A 779 14.31 -20.42 12.06
CA ASP A 779 15.40 -21.39 12.09
C ASP A 779 16.69 -20.74 11.56
N VAL A 780 17.77 -20.81 12.34
CA VAL A 780 19.10 -20.35 11.92
C VAL A 780 20.14 -21.47 12.05
N ASP A 781 21.22 -21.36 11.28
CA ASP A 781 22.40 -22.21 11.43
C ASP A 781 23.04 -22.01 12.83
N GLU A 782 23.43 -23.08 13.52
CA GLU A 782 24.08 -22.98 14.84
C GLU A 782 25.39 -22.17 14.85
N SER A 783 26.06 -22.03 13.70
CA SER A 783 27.27 -21.21 13.55
C SER A 783 27.02 -19.70 13.68
N VAL A 784 25.75 -19.27 13.72
CA VAL A 784 25.33 -17.87 13.89
C VAL A 784 25.63 -17.30 15.30
N GLY A 785 26.18 -18.09 16.23
CA GLY A 785 26.80 -17.57 17.46
C GLY A 785 25.80 -17.13 18.54
N ASP A 786 26.28 -16.31 19.48
CA ASP A 786 25.54 -15.91 20.69
C ASP A 786 24.55 -14.77 20.46
N LEU A 787 23.46 -14.79 21.23
CA LEU A 787 22.27 -13.95 21.07
C LEU A 787 22.53 -12.44 21.21
N SER A 788 23.50 -12.04 22.03
CA SER A 788 23.90 -10.63 22.26
C SER A 788 24.44 -9.92 21.01
N SER A 789 24.81 -10.67 19.99
CA SER A 789 25.35 -10.11 18.73
C SER A 789 24.27 -9.84 17.67
N LEU A 790 23.00 -10.18 17.96
CA LEU A 790 21.90 -10.07 17.00
C LEU A 790 21.08 -8.78 17.18
N GLN A 791 20.70 -8.19 16.06
CA GLN A 791 19.63 -7.20 15.97
C GLN A 791 18.37 -7.89 15.45
N ILE A 792 17.21 -7.47 15.95
CA ILE A 792 15.91 -7.96 15.51
C ILE A 792 15.17 -6.81 14.88
N ALA A 793 14.78 -6.97 13.62
CA ALA A 793 13.95 -6.02 12.93
C ALA A 793 12.54 -6.59 12.72
N TYR A 794 11.53 -5.79 13.07
CA TYR A 794 10.13 -6.08 12.90
C TYR A 794 9.58 -5.16 11.82
N ARG A 795 9.11 -5.72 10.72
CA ARG A 795 8.36 -4.98 9.70
C ARG A 795 6.88 -5.35 9.80
N LEU A 796 6.09 -4.37 10.21
CA LEU A 796 4.64 -4.50 10.32
C LEU A 796 4.00 -4.56 8.93
N PRO A 797 2.77 -5.11 8.80
CA PRO A 797 2.01 -5.07 7.55
C PRO A 797 1.77 -3.64 7.02
N SER A 798 1.87 -2.62 7.86
CA SER A 798 1.79 -1.21 7.46
C SER A 798 3.02 -0.72 6.67
N GLY A 799 4.12 -1.48 6.66
CA GLY A 799 5.40 -1.09 6.09
C GLY A 799 6.37 -0.46 7.10
N TYR A 800 5.89 -0.10 8.31
CA TYR A 800 6.70 0.45 9.38
C TYR A 800 7.69 -0.60 9.92
N THR A 801 8.93 -0.18 10.14
CA THR A 801 10.00 -1.05 10.65
C THR A 801 10.54 -0.53 11.97
N ASN A 802 10.58 -1.41 12.98
CA ASN A 802 11.23 -1.16 14.26
C ASN A 802 12.43 -2.11 14.42
N VAL A 803 13.54 -1.62 14.96
CA VAL A 803 14.76 -2.43 15.17
C VAL A 803 15.16 -2.35 16.63
N ILE A 804 15.32 -3.50 17.27
CA ILE A 804 15.81 -3.65 18.65
C ILE A 804 17.10 -4.48 18.65
N ARG A 805 17.96 -4.26 19.64
CA ARG A 805 19.14 -5.10 19.85
C ARG A 805 18.77 -6.22 20.82
N GLY A 806 19.24 -7.43 20.56
CA GLY A 806 19.16 -8.51 21.53
C GLY A 806 20.02 -8.16 22.75
N GLU A 807 19.41 -8.21 23.94
CA GLU A 807 20.15 -8.18 25.19
C GLU A 807 20.39 -9.63 25.65
N GLU A 808 21.61 -9.93 26.08
CA GLU A 808 21.93 -11.19 26.76
C GLU A 808 21.28 -11.19 28.15
N GLU A 809 20.87 -12.37 28.61
CA GLU A 809 20.64 -12.58 30.04
C GLU A 809 21.95 -12.20 30.76
N PRO A 810 21.94 -11.33 31.80
CA PRO A 810 23.12 -11.19 32.63
C PRO A 810 23.46 -12.59 33.14
N GLU A 811 24.68 -13.07 32.87
CA GLU A 811 25.18 -14.34 33.40
C GLU A 811 24.70 -14.46 34.84
N GLN A 812 23.86 -15.47 35.12
CA GLN A 812 23.46 -15.74 36.48
C GLN A 812 24.75 -15.85 37.31
N PRO A 813 24.92 -15.02 38.36
CA PRO A 813 26.08 -15.16 39.21
C PRO A 813 26.00 -16.53 39.86
N THR A 814 26.81 -17.44 39.36
CA THR A 814 27.02 -18.75 39.97
C THR A 814 27.53 -18.54 41.39
N GLY A 815 26.61 -18.61 42.36
CA GLY A 815 26.91 -18.64 43.79
C GLY A 815 27.02 -17.29 44.50
N GLY A 816 26.14 -16.32 44.24
CA GLY A 816 26.00 -15.10 45.04
C GLY A 816 24.64 -15.02 45.76
N GLU A 817 24.62 -14.55 47.01
CA GLU A 817 23.42 -14.37 47.84
C GLU A 817 22.21 -13.77 47.08
N CYS A 818 21.02 -14.36 47.25
CA CYS A 818 19.75 -13.82 46.76
C CYS A 818 19.49 -12.40 47.30
N ARG A 819 19.88 -11.36 46.56
CA ARG A 819 19.69 -9.95 46.92
C ARG A 819 18.69 -9.27 45.98
N CYS A 820 17.54 -8.94 46.55
CA CYS A 820 16.67 -7.88 46.07
C CYS A 820 17.18 -6.57 46.68
N ASP A 821 17.99 -5.83 45.92
CA ASP A 821 18.41 -4.49 46.33
C ASP A 821 17.45 -3.48 45.67
N GLU A 822 16.50 -2.98 46.46
CA GLU A 822 15.50 -1.98 46.07
C GLU A 822 16.19 -0.76 45.42
N ASP A 823 15.86 -0.48 44.15
CA ASP A 823 16.32 0.73 43.48
C ASP A 823 15.38 1.89 43.82
N ASN A 824 15.76 2.66 44.83
CA ASN A 824 15.02 3.86 45.27
C ASN A 824 15.48 5.16 44.57
N GLN A 825 16.19 5.08 43.44
CA GLN A 825 16.71 6.29 42.76
C GLN A 825 15.68 7.01 41.87
N GLY A 826 14.57 6.35 41.52
CA GLY A 826 13.47 6.94 40.76
C GLY A 826 12.67 7.97 41.56
N ILE A 827 12.10 8.96 40.85
CA ILE A 827 11.07 9.85 41.43
C ILE A 827 9.75 9.10 41.56
N ILE A 828 9.49 8.15 40.67
CA ILE A 828 8.46 7.12 40.87
C ILE A 828 9.15 5.77 40.95
N ASP A 829 8.83 4.98 41.95
CA ASP A 829 9.53 3.74 42.22
C ASP A 829 8.58 2.64 42.69
N LEU A 830 9.00 1.39 42.51
CA LEU A 830 8.33 0.21 43.04
C LEU A 830 9.06 -0.27 44.29
N GLY A 831 8.29 -0.61 45.33
CA GLY A 831 8.84 -1.27 46.50
C GLY A 831 9.16 -2.74 46.27
N ASP A 832 9.95 -3.31 47.18
CA ASP A 832 10.27 -4.74 47.18
C ASP A 832 9.38 -5.52 48.14
N ALA A 833 9.21 -6.81 47.89
CA ALA A 833 8.64 -7.73 48.86
C ALA A 833 9.32 -9.09 48.84
N ALA A 834 9.12 -9.87 49.90
CA ALA A 834 9.56 -11.26 49.97
C ALA A 834 8.44 -12.13 50.54
N GLY A 835 8.31 -13.35 50.01
CA GLY A 835 7.31 -14.30 50.48
C GLY A 835 7.62 -15.71 49.97
N LYS A 836 6.93 -16.72 50.50
CA LYS A 836 7.04 -18.10 50.03
C LYS A 836 6.11 -18.34 48.83
N PRO A 837 6.35 -19.37 48.01
CA PRO A 837 5.37 -19.84 47.04
C PRO A 837 4.00 -20.05 47.71
N GLY A 838 2.95 -19.49 47.12
CA GLY A 838 1.59 -19.49 47.64
C GLY A 838 1.22 -18.31 48.55
N SER A 839 2.19 -17.52 49.05
CA SER A 839 1.92 -16.35 49.89
C SER A 839 1.55 -15.10 49.08
N GLU A 840 0.83 -14.19 49.73
CA GLU A 840 0.47 -12.88 49.17
C GLU A 840 1.47 -11.82 49.63
N VAL A 841 1.92 -10.98 48.70
CA VAL A 841 2.83 -9.87 48.93
C VAL A 841 2.21 -8.57 48.41
N ILE A 842 2.52 -7.45 49.08
CA ILE A 842 2.02 -6.12 48.72
C ILE A 842 3.20 -5.26 48.27
N ILE A 843 3.08 -4.68 47.08
CA ILE A 843 4.08 -3.84 46.43
C ILE A 843 3.55 -2.41 46.35
N PRO A 844 4.12 -1.46 47.10
CA PRO A 844 3.76 -0.06 46.96
C PRO A 844 4.44 0.55 45.73
N VAL A 845 3.69 1.26 44.89
CA VAL A 845 4.25 2.23 43.93
C VAL A 845 4.33 3.57 44.65
N ARG A 846 5.51 4.17 44.74
CA ARG A 846 5.76 5.40 45.49
C ARG A 846 6.14 6.54 44.56
N ILE A 847 5.83 7.77 44.99
CA ILE A 847 6.40 9.00 44.44
C ILE A 847 7.33 9.60 45.49
N GLN A 848 8.52 10.01 45.09
CA GLN A 848 9.55 10.67 45.89
C GLN A 848 9.82 12.09 45.35
N GLY A 849 9.06 13.06 45.84
CA GLY A 849 9.23 14.46 45.46
C GLY A 849 8.75 14.75 44.04
N ALA A 850 7.42 14.70 43.83
CA ALA A 850 6.77 14.98 42.55
C ALA A 850 7.38 16.21 41.83
N LEU A 851 7.86 16.03 40.58
CA LEU A 851 8.58 17.10 39.85
C LEU A 851 7.68 18.28 39.46
N ASN A 852 6.39 18.01 39.29
CA ASN A 852 5.33 18.97 38.98
C ASN A 852 4.02 18.56 39.69
N LYS A 853 3.01 19.44 39.66
CA LYS A 853 1.63 19.07 40.04
C LYS A 853 1.16 17.96 39.10
N VAL A 854 0.56 16.90 39.63
CA VAL A 854 0.00 15.76 38.86
C VAL A 854 -1.51 15.79 38.99
N GLU A 855 -2.18 16.15 37.91
CA GLU A 855 -3.63 16.18 37.75
C GLU A 855 -4.12 14.89 37.06
N SER A 856 -3.26 14.29 36.24
CA SER A 856 -3.48 13.00 35.59
C SER A 856 -2.19 12.21 35.45
N PHE A 857 -2.30 10.89 35.57
CA PHE A 857 -1.19 9.97 35.31
C PHE A 857 -1.70 8.66 34.70
N GLY A 858 -0.82 8.03 33.92
CA GLY A 858 -0.94 6.64 33.52
C GLY A 858 0.44 5.99 33.49
N PHE A 859 0.52 4.73 33.89
CA PHE A 859 1.73 3.92 33.80
C PHE A 859 1.40 2.43 33.87
N ASP A 860 2.35 1.60 33.47
CA ASP A 860 2.24 0.15 33.53
C ASP A 860 3.21 -0.42 34.58
N VAL A 861 2.75 -1.44 35.31
CA VAL A 861 3.62 -2.32 36.10
C VAL A 861 3.71 -3.67 35.41
N VAL A 862 4.91 -4.06 35.00
CA VAL A 862 5.19 -5.32 34.31
C VAL A 862 5.76 -6.33 35.30
N TYR A 863 5.21 -7.54 35.28
CA TYR A 863 5.60 -8.64 36.17
C TYR A 863 5.62 -9.97 35.41
N ASP A 864 6.29 -10.99 35.94
CA ASP A 864 6.33 -12.33 35.37
C ASP A 864 5.08 -13.14 35.79
N PRO A 865 4.16 -13.48 34.87
CA PRO A 865 2.93 -14.19 35.20
C PRO A 865 3.13 -15.67 35.57
N ASP A 866 4.29 -16.26 35.25
CA ASP A 866 4.64 -17.62 35.67
C ASP A 866 5.16 -17.63 37.12
N ALA A 867 5.66 -16.49 37.60
CA ALA A 867 6.18 -16.32 38.94
C ALA A 867 5.24 -15.64 39.93
N LEU A 868 4.44 -14.68 39.46
CA LEU A 868 3.54 -13.86 40.26
C LEU A 868 2.15 -13.85 39.62
N SER A 869 1.10 -13.86 40.44
CA SER A 869 -0.28 -13.69 39.99
C SER A 869 -0.85 -12.46 40.67
N TYR A 870 -1.26 -11.46 39.89
CA TYR A 870 -1.90 -10.26 40.43
C TYR A 870 -3.24 -10.62 41.07
N ILE A 871 -3.49 -10.09 42.27
CA ILE A 871 -4.76 -10.27 42.98
C ILE A 871 -5.55 -8.98 42.84
N ASN A 872 -6.60 -9.02 42.00
CA ASN A 872 -7.61 -7.98 41.93
C ASN A 872 -8.82 -8.39 42.76
N ASP A 873 -8.96 -7.82 43.95
CA ASP A 873 -10.10 -8.08 44.85
C ASP A 873 -11.40 -7.38 44.39
N GLY A 874 -11.35 -6.59 43.30
CA GLY A 874 -12.48 -5.81 42.78
C GLY A 874 -12.83 -4.58 43.62
N LEU A 875 -12.03 -4.28 44.65
CA LEU A 875 -12.19 -3.18 45.59
C LEU A 875 -11.11 -2.11 45.32
N LEU A 876 -11.38 -1.20 44.37
CA LEU A 876 -10.44 -0.16 43.94
C LEU A 876 -9.96 0.76 45.07
N ASP A 877 -10.75 0.94 46.13
CA ASP A 877 -10.37 1.78 47.28
C ASP A 877 -9.24 1.14 48.11
N ASP A 878 -9.07 -0.19 48.07
CA ASP A 878 -8.02 -0.90 48.79
C ASP A 878 -6.67 -0.86 48.04
N GLU A 879 -6.69 -0.54 46.75
CA GLU A 879 -5.49 -0.38 45.90
C GLU A 879 -4.98 1.06 45.95
N LYS A 880 -5.82 2.05 46.26
CA LYS A 880 -5.39 3.47 46.34
C LYS A 880 -4.40 3.71 47.48
N GLY A 881 -3.26 4.30 47.14
CA GLY A 881 -2.33 4.87 48.11
C GLY A 881 -2.79 6.24 48.64
N PRO A 882 -2.19 6.77 49.71
CA PRO A 882 -2.55 8.08 50.27
C PRO A 882 -2.47 9.24 49.27
N LEU A 883 -1.63 9.15 48.23
CA LEU A 883 -1.53 10.18 47.18
C LEU A 883 -2.66 10.10 46.14
N SER A 884 -3.33 8.96 45.97
CA SER A 884 -4.41 8.78 44.99
C SER A 884 -5.81 8.73 45.63
N GLN A 885 -5.88 8.83 46.96
CA GLN A 885 -7.13 8.70 47.71
C GLN A 885 -8.19 9.74 47.30
N SER A 886 -7.76 10.96 46.96
CA SER A 886 -8.62 12.08 46.58
C SER A 886 -8.90 12.20 45.08
N LEU A 887 -8.41 11.29 44.23
CA LEU A 887 -8.66 11.34 42.78
C LEU A 887 -10.09 10.92 42.44
N ASP A 888 -10.73 11.72 41.58
CA ASP A 888 -12.10 11.48 41.08
C ASP A 888 -12.20 10.16 40.32
N PHE A 889 -11.16 9.83 39.55
CA PHE A 889 -11.08 8.60 38.78
C PHE A 889 -9.73 7.93 39.03
N PHE A 890 -9.79 6.62 39.26
CA PHE A 890 -8.63 5.76 39.45
C PHE A 890 -8.98 4.36 38.97
N SER A 891 -8.08 3.73 38.23
CA SER A 891 -8.29 2.43 37.63
C SER A 891 -7.00 1.61 37.68
N VAL A 892 -7.17 0.32 37.95
CA VAL A 892 -6.11 -0.70 37.88
C VAL A 892 -6.64 -1.87 37.06
N ASN A 893 -6.02 -2.16 35.92
CA ASN A 893 -6.47 -3.19 34.99
C ASN A 893 -5.34 -4.18 34.71
N ASP A 894 -5.55 -5.45 35.03
CA ASP A 894 -4.61 -6.53 34.71
C ASP A 894 -4.84 -7.04 33.28
N LEU A 895 -3.76 -7.13 32.51
CA LEU A 895 -3.70 -7.61 31.13
C LEU A 895 -2.89 -8.92 31.00
N GLY A 896 -2.58 -9.59 32.12
CA GLY A 896 -1.86 -10.86 32.16
C GLY A 896 -0.35 -10.67 32.03
N GLY A 897 0.31 -10.29 33.13
CA GLY A 897 1.74 -9.94 33.16
C GLY A 897 2.03 -8.44 33.02
N ARG A 898 0.97 -7.63 32.88
CA ARG A 898 1.04 -6.16 32.85
C ARG A 898 -0.20 -5.58 33.53
N ILE A 899 0.02 -4.67 34.47
CA ILE A 899 -1.04 -3.96 35.17
C ILE A 899 -1.03 -2.50 34.70
N HIS A 900 -2.10 -2.09 34.01
CA HIS A 900 -2.28 -0.71 33.58
C HIS A 900 -2.96 0.10 34.69
N ILE A 901 -2.28 1.15 35.16
CA ILE A 901 -2.74 1.99 36.26
C ILE A 901 -2.91 3.41 35.75
N GLY A 902 -4.05 4.03 36.06
CA GLY A 902 -4.30 5.41 35.69
C GLY A 902 -5.19 6.12 36.69
N GLY A 903 -5.01 7.43 36.81
CA GLY A 903 -5.85 8.27 37.65
C GLY A 903 -5.89 9.70 37.14
N PHE A 904 -7.03 10.37 37.35
CA PHE A 904 -7.16 11.79 37.06
C PHE A 904 -8.13 12.51 38.01
N ASP A 905 -7.84 13.78 38.28
CA ASP A 905 -8.69 14.71 39.03
C ASP A 905 -9.48 15.60 38.05
N SER A 906 -10.80 15.45 38.02
CA SER A 906 -11.68 16.24 37.16
C SER A 906 -12.01 17.62 37.75
N SER A 907 -11.74 17.82 39.05
CA SER A 907 -12.03 19.05 39.79
C SER A 907 -10.93 20.11 39.74
N LEU A 908 -9.73 19.75 39.25
CA LEU A 908 -8.51 20.56 39.09
C LEU A 908 -7.96 21.28 40.35
N ASP A 909 -8.65 21.24 41.50
CA ASP A 909 -8.27 22.01 42.70
C ASP A 909 -8.26 21.22 44.03
N SER A 910 -8.74 19.96 44.08
CA SER A 910 -8.87 19.24 45.37
C SER A 910 -8.34 17.80 45.43
N GLY A 911 -8.11 17.15 44.28
CA GLY A 911 -7.64 15.76 44.21
C GLY A 911 -6.20 15.59 43.72
N SER A 912 -5.63 16.59 43.04
CA SER A 912 -4.30 16.55 42.42
C SER A 912 -3.15 16.35 43.42
N ILE A 913 -2.11 15.63 42.99
CA ILE A 913 -0.88 15.47 43.78
C ILE A 913 -0.02 16.73 43.59
N LEU A 914 0.27 17.43 44.68
CA LEU A 914 1.02 18.68 44.63
C LEU A 914 2.49 18.43 44.29
N GLN A 915 3.12 19.38 43.59
CA GLN A 915 4.56 19.37 43.37
C GLN A 915 5.32 19.23 44.70
N GLY A 916 6.32 18.35 44.73
CA GLY A 916 7.11 18.03 45.91
C GLY A 916 6.49 16.99 46.85
N SER A 917 5.30 16.46 46.55
CA SER A 917 4.68 15.40 47.36
C SER A 917 5.49 14.11 47.32
N THR A 918 5.53 13.41 48.45
CA THR A 918 6.15 12.08 48.61
C THR A 918 5.18 11.15 49.32
N GLY A 919 5.01 9.92 48.83
CA GLY A 919 4.08 8.94 49.41
C GLY A 919 3.73 7.80 48.46
N VAL A 920 2.88 6.87 48.92
CA VAL A 920 2.40 5.75 48.10
C VAL A 920 1.28 6.22 47.19
N LEU A 921 1.40 5.89 45.91
CA LEU A 921 0.42 6.15 44.86
C LEU A 921 -0.59 4.99 44.74
N VAL A 922 -0.13 3.75 44.77
CA VAL A 922 -0.97 2.55 44.66
C VAL A 922 -0.31 1.37 45.38
N PHE A 923 -1.12 0.48 45.96
CA PHE A 923 -0.70 -0.80 46.54
C PHE A 923 -1.13 -1.94 45.62
N LEU A 924 -0.17 -2.70 45.10
CA LEU A 924 -0.41 -3.84 44.22
C LEU A 924 -0.23 -5.14 45.00
N LYS A 925 -1.22 -6.03 44.97
CA LYS A 925 -1.15 -7.33 45.64
C LYS A 925 -0.79 -8.42 44.64
N PHE A 926 0.19 -9.26 44.98
CA PHE A 926 0.57 -10.42 44.18
C PHE A 926 0.55 -11.68 45.01
N LYS A 927 0.16 -12.80 44.42
CA LYS A 927 0.44 -14.14 44.92
C LYS A 927 1.70 -14.68 44.27
N ILE A 928 2.65 -15.20 45.05
CA ILE A 928 3.82 -15.88 44.50
C ILE A 928 3.38 -17.28 44.02
N VAL A 929 3.64 -17.61 42.76
CA VAL A 929 3.15 -18.83 42.09
C VAL A 929 4.26 -19.84 41.80
N SER A 930 5.49 -19.38 41.59
CA SER A 930 6.61 -20.23 41.18
C SER A 930 7.31 -20.91 42.36
N GLU A 931 7.63 -22.21 42.20
CA GLU A 931 8.55 -23.00 43.05
C GLU A 931 10.00 -23.04 42.47
N GLN A 932 10.30 -22.27 41.42
CA GLN A 932 11.57 -22.34 40.70
C GLN A 932 12.79 -21.94 41.55
N GLU A 933 13.96 -22.43 41.13
CA GLU A 933 15.28 -22.16 41.75
C GLU A 933 15.67 -20.67 41.74
N ASP A 934 15.02 -19.85 40.90
CA ASP A 934 15.19 -18.40 40.85
C ASP A 934 14.47 -17.72 42.02
N CYS A 935 15.25 -17.23 42.98
CA CYS A 935 14.75 -16.59 44.19
C CYS A 935 14.32 -15.12 44.01
N GLN A 936 14.40 -14.52 42.81
CA GLN A 936 14.08 -13.10 42.56
C GLN A 936 13.27 -12.90 41.27
N TYR A 937 12.17 -12.15 41.37
CA TYR A 937 11.27 -11.79 40.26
C TYR A 937 11.20 -10.26 40.13
N PRO A 938 11.82 -9.65 39.09
CA PRO A 938 11.83 -8.21 38.93
C PRO A 938 10.46 -7.66 38.51
N LEU A 939 10.13 -6.47 38.98
CA LEU A 939 8.97 -5.66 38.62
C LEU A 939 9.45 -4.38 37.95
N ARG A 940 8.83 -3.98 36.84
CA ARG A 940 9.23 -2.77 36.09
C ARG A 940 8.11 -1.76 35.98
N LEU A 941 8.45 -0.48 36.08
CA LEU A 941 7.59 0.64 35.70
C LEU A 941 7.85 1.00 34.24
N GLU A 942 6.79 1.00 33.43
CA GLU A 942 6.84 1.33 32.01
C GLU A 942 5.73 2.31 31.64
N ALA A 943 5.79 2.87 30.42
CA ALA A 943 4.71 3.64 29.80
C ALA A 943 4.17 4.82 30.63
N LEU A 944 5.04 5.55 31.34
CA LEU A 944 4.65 6.79 32.03
C LEU A 944 4.12 7.81 31.02
N VAL A 945 2.85 8.19 31.19
CA VAL A 945 2.15 9.18 30.36
C VAL A 945 1.61 10.33 31.22
N ASP A 946 1.02 11.33 30.55
CA ASP A 946 0.45 12.53 31.15
C ASP A 946 1.46 13.33 32.00
N ASP A 947 1.10 13.76 33.20
CA ASP A 947 1.92 14.69 34.00
C ASP A 947 3.18 14.05 34.59
N ILE A 948 3.28 12.73 34.56
CA ILE A 948 4.48 11.98 35.00
C ILE A 948 5.36 11.53 33.83
N LYS A 949 5.02 11.93 32.59
CA LYS A 949 5.76 11.55 31.40
C LYS A 949 7.23 11.99 31.49
N GLY A 950 8.14 11.03 31.37
CA GLY A 950 9.58 11.26 31.39
C GLY A 950 10.17 11.46 32.79
N TRP A 951 9.41 11.23 33.86
CA TRP A 951 9.97 11.17 35.21
C TRP A 951 10.95 10.00 35.33
N PRO A 952 12.07 10.15 36.06
CA PRO A 952 12.93 9.03 36.41
C PRO A 952 12.11 7.98 37.16
N ALA A 953 12.10 6.76 36.65
CA ALA A 953 11.39 5.63 37.23
C ALA A 953 12.38 4.53 37.60
N SER A 954 12.16 3.86 38.74
CA SER A 954 12.93 2.69 39.15
C SER A 954 12.02 1.50 39.45
N GLY A 955 12.48 0.31 39.07
CA GLY A 955 11.76 -0.94 39.31
C GLY A 955 11.91 -1.43 40.75
N GLY A 956 11.22 -2.53 41.06
CA GLY A 956 11.35 -3.26 42.32
C GLY A 956 11.50 -4.74 42.06
N CYS A 957 11.45 -5.58 43.08
CA CYS A 957 11.42 -7.02 42.92
C CYS A 957 10.66 -7.76 44.02
N VAL A 958 10.18 -8.96 43.68
CA VAL A 958 9.63 -9.92 44.63
C VAL A 958 10.63 -11.06 44.83
N ARG A 959 10.99 -11.34 46.07
CA ARG A 959 11.85 -12.47 46.42
C ARG A 959 11.02 -13.69 46.82
N SER A 960 11.23 -14.81 46.14
CA SER A 960 10.73 -16.11 46.59
C SER A 960 11.66 -16.66 47.67
N LEU A 961 11.14 -16.83 48.88
CA LEU A 961 11.88 -17.50 49.96
C LEU A 961 11.79 -19.02 49.76
N PRO A 962 12.87 -19.78 49.99
CA PRO A 962 12.85 -21.24 49.88
C PRO A 962 11.73 -21.84 50.73
N ALA A 963 11.05 -22.87 50.22
CA ALA A 963 10.12 -23.66 51.00
C ALA A 963 10.90 -24.45 52.06
N CYS A 964 11.09 -23.84 53.24
CA CYS A 964 11.78 -24.49 54.34
C CYS A 964 10.86 -25.56 54.93
N ASN A 965 11.16 -26.82 54.62
CA ASN A 965 10.37 -27.99 54.99
C ASN A 965 10.45 -28.35 56.49
N GLY A 966 11.21 -27.59 57.29
CA GLY A 966 11.41 -27.82 58.72
C GLY A 966 12.48 -28.86 59.08
N ASP A 967 13.14 -29.45 58.09
CA ASP A 967 14.33 -30.31 58.27
C ASP A 967 15.58 -29.44 58.09
N LEU A 968 16.18 -29.02 59.21
CA LEU A 968 17.28 -28.05 59.20
C LEU A 968 18.66 -28.72 59.20
N ASN A 969 18.71 -30.02 59.48
CA ASN A 969 19.93 -30.79 59.46
C ASN A 969 20.12 -31.59 58.15
N GLY A 970 19.07 -31.69 57.32
CA GLY A 970 19.09 -32.28 55.98
C GLY A 970 19.06 -33.81 55.98
N ASP A 971 18.60 -34.45 57.06
CA ASP A 971 18.50 -35.91 57.18
C ASP A 971 17.20 -36.50 56.60
N GLY A 972 16.31 -35.64 56.12
CA GLY A 972 15.02 -35.98 55.54
C GLY A 972 13.90 -36.18 56.56
N ILE A 973 14.13 -35.91 57.85
CA ILE A 973 13.18 -36.15 58.94
C ILE A 973 13.08 -34.93 59.86
N ILE A 974 11.87 -34.41 60.03
CA ILE A 974 11.63 -33.30 60.98
C ILE A 974 11.66 -33.85 62.41
N THR A 975 12.60 -33.41 63.23
CA THR A 975 12.79 -33.86 64.62
C THR A 975 13.01 -32.69 65.59
N PRO A 976 13.03 -32.93 66.92
CA PRO A 976 13.48 -31.92 67.87
C PRO A 976 14.91 -31.41 67.65
N ALA A 977 15.75 -32.14 66.90
CA ALA A 977 17.08 -31.68 66.55
C ALA A 977 17.02 -30.49 65.58
N ASP A 978 16.05 -30.45 64.67
CA ASP A 978 15.82 -29.36 63.72
C ASP A 978 15.27 -28.13 64.44
N ALA A 979 14.31 -28.32 65.36
CA ALA A 979 13.84 -27.25 66.24
C ALA A 979 14.99 -26.65 67.08
N LEU A 980 15.94 -27.47 67.52
CA LEU A 980 17.12 -27.02 68.24
C LEU A 980 18.08 -26.20 67.36
N ILE A 981 18.18 -26.49 66.06
CA ILE A 981 18.98 -25.70 65.11
C ILE A 981 18.37 -24.30 64.95
N ALA A 982 17.06 -24.19 64.73
CA ALA A 982 16.36 -22.90 64.68
C ALA A 982 16.54 -22.11 65.98
N PHE A 983 16.37 -22.77 67.13
CA PHE A 983 16.54 -22.14 68.44
C PHE A 983 17.99 -21.69 68.72
N ARG A 984 18.98 -22.46 68.27
CA ARG A 984 20.40 -22.09 68.36
C ARG A 984 20.75 -20.94 67.42
N CYS A 985 20.15 -20.87 66.23
CA CYS A 985 20.27 -19.70 65.36
C CYS A 985 19.72 -18.45 66.06
N TYR A 986 18.49 -18.51 66.62
CA TYR A 986 17.92 -17.41 67.40
C TYR A 986 18.84 -16.95 68.54
N MET A 987 19.43 -17.90 69.28
CA MET A 987 20.36 -17.61 70.36
C MET A 987 21.77 -17.19 69.89
N GLN A 988 22.04 -17.18 68.59
CA GLN A 988 23.36 -16.90 67.98
C GLN A 988 24.48 -17.83 68.49
N THR A 989 24.13 -19.08 68.81
CA THR A 989 25.06 -20.08 69.40
C THR A 989 25.38 -21.25 68.48
N GLY A 990 24.88 -21.24 67.24
CA GLY A 990 25.09 -22.30 66.25
C GLY A 990 24.97 -21.81 64.80
N PRO A 991 25.24 -22.68 63.81
CA PRO A 991 25.11 -22.32 62.39
C PRO A 991 23.68 -21.91 62.09
N CYS A 992 23.52 -20.77 61.40
CA CYS A 992 22.23 -20.29 60.96
C CYS A 992 22.12 -20.38 59.45
N SER A 993 21.08 -21.08 58.99
CA SER A 993 20.68 -21.16 57.59
C SER A 993 19.48 -20.22 57.36
N PRO A 994 19.29 -19.67 56.14
CA PRO A 994 18.05 -18.97 55.77
C PRO A 994 16.78 -19.76 56.10
N CYS A 995 16.86 -21.10 56.15
CA CYS A 995 15.74 -21.93 56.56
C CYS A 995 15.47 -22.03 58.06
N CYS A 996 16.23 -21.33 58.90
CA CYS A 996 15.90 -21.23 60.33
C CYS A 996 14.66 -20.37 60.59
N ASP A 997 14.27 -19.49 59.66
CA ASP A 997 13.01 -18.77 59.67
C ASP A 997 11.94 -19.62 58.94
N VAL A 998 11.49 -20.69 59.61
CA VAL A 998 10.47 -21.58 59.03
C VAL A 998 9.09 -20.94 58.99
N THR A 999 8.84 -19.87 59.75
CA THR A 999 7.58 -19.10 59.67
C THR A 999 7.56 -18.20 58.44
N GLY A 1000 8.73 -17.71 58.00
CA GLY A 1000 8.89 -16.86 56.82
C GLY A 1000 8.48 -15.41 57.07
N ASP A 1001 8.57 -14.95 58.32
CA ASP A 1001 8.23 -13.58 58.70
C ASP A 1001 9.43 -12.61 58.61
N GLY A 1002 10.59 -13.13 58.18
CA GLY A 1002 11.84 -12.41 58.03
C GLY A 1002 12.71 -12.42 59.28
N VAL A 1003 12.31 -13.08 60.38
CA VAL A 1003 13.03 -13.06 61.65
C VAL A 1003 13.09 -14.46 62.30
N VAL A 1004 14.30 -15.01 62.48
CA VAL A 1004 14.46 -16.26 63.26
C VAL A 1004 14.15 -16.00 64.74
N SER A 1005 13.10 -16.64 65.26
CA SER A 1005 12.56 -16.47 66.61
C SER A 1005 12.24 -17.82 67.29
N PRO A 1006 11.89 -17.86 68.59
CA PRO A 1006 11.39 -19.07 69.23
C PRO A 1006 10.12 -19.65 68.56
N SER A 1007 9.39 -18.84 67.79
CA SER A 1007 8.21 -19.28 67.05
C SER A 1007 8.57 -20.27 65.94
N ASP A 1008 9.74 -20.12 65.32
CA ASP A 1008 10.24 -21.03 64.28
C ASP A 1008 10.57 -22.41 64.85
N ALA A 1009 11.32 -22.43 65.96
CA ALA A 1009 11.60 -23.67 66.68
C ALA A 1009 10.30 -24.35 67.15
N LEU A 1010 9.33 -23.57 67.62
CA LEU A 1010 8.02 -24.09 68.03
C LEU A 1010 7.22 -24.66 66.86
N CYS A 1011 7.32 -24.03 65.68
CA CYS A 1011 6.64 -24.50 64.48
C CYS A 1011 7.18 -25.86 64.03
N ILE A 1012 8.50 -26.03 63.97
CA ILE A 1012 9.16 -27.32 63.68
C ILE A 1012 8.75 -28.37 64.73
N PHE A 1013 8.78 -28.00 66.01
CA PHE A 1013 8.44 -28.91 67.10
C PHE A 1013 6.96 -29.35 67.07
N ARG A 1014 6.04 -28.46 66.69
CA ARG A 1014 4.62 -28.80 66.48
C ARG A 1014 4.42 -29.77 65.32
N LYS A 1015 5.14 -29.57 64.21
CA LYS A 1015 5.11 -30.49 63.05
C LYS A 1015 5.59 -31.89 63.46
N TYR A 1016 6.68 -31.98 64.22
CA TYR A 1016 7.16 -33.25 64.79
C TYR A 1016 6.12 -33.94 65.69
N LEU A 1017 5.37 -33.17 66.49
CA LEU A 1017 4.31 -33.68 67.36
C LEU A 1017 2.98 -33.98 66.63
N ALA A 1018 2.93 -33.83 65.30
CA ALA A 1018 1.71 -33.93 64.50
C ALA A 1018 0.58 -33.01 64.99
N LEU A 1019 0.94 -31.82 65.48
CA LEU A 1019 0.02 -30.74 65.82
C LEU A 1019 -0.01 -29.72 64.67
N PRO A 1020 -1.11 -28.94 64.51
CA PRO A 1020 -1.17 -27.85 63.54
C PRO A 1020 0.05 -26.94 63.64
N SER A 1021 0.75 -26.81 62.52
CA SER A 1021 2.05 -26.15 62.39
C SER A 1021 2.03 -25.11 61.26
N CYS A 1022 2.97 -24.17 61.29
CA CYS A 1022 3.20 -23.25 60.17
C CYS A 1022 3.82 -23.94 58.93
N LEU A 1023 4.20 -25.23 59.07
CA LEU A 1023 4.69 -26.11 58.02
C LEU A 1023 3.58 -27.00 57.41
N ASP A 1024 2.31 -26.78 57.77
CA ASP A 1024 1.16 -27.53 57.23
C ASP A 1024 0.49 -26.83 56.03
#